data_AF-A0A409YVD7-F1
#
_entry.id   AF-A0A409YVD7-F1
#
_cell.length_a   1.000
_cell.length_b   1.000
_cell.length_c   1.000
_cell.angle_alpha   90.00
_cell.angle_beta   90.00
_cell.angle_gamma   90.00
#
_symmetry.space_group_name_H-M   'P 1'
#
loop_
_entity.id
_entity.type
_entity.pdbx_description
1 polymer ?
#
loop_
_entity_poly.entity_id
_entity_poly.type
_entity_poly.pdbx_seq_one_letter_code
_entity_poly.pdbx_strand_id
1 'polypeptide(L)'
;MSEKPAPLNNSTSTDLLPEESPGTEKDKRFTPVLHQREASRLRRIIGDLILLLAILILLTWPWVFFGVVRTKTKHHLNNKLFEDIHNENYLAATQRVLNADLSGLRAGHQFADFYMNHRSTATFVITLIATLASILVGKVFSLSVRRFIQEWVSEKKELQVFNVVLISGFRSKNFPWHLHDFNKHLFGKNRWLAIVTVGAYLGAMTVVTSSVTSLLTPINIILHEGLTASELDFSANASECLQWFSDTDGLVNNGTCGWQKFEDLTYNICLGQRQMLDALEAGQGQILGSLSGQAENVTFTKISDRINLRFAGQVRGVLPGGPDGVFSLSIGQNSSVADVVAESDVMSYNYTLLQQGLNSQVSCQYANDSPIGFRSFEGSDVISRSTGNCSSVGAIDFADDPDLTSAVEVNAANLLAYWACQAKPQDGQPPSYLLYFQGQTNYSSTIGNITCTVSPLQPATFPVEFESVAGSFFVGQQIDSTNFSSIEFPEDLLFAIGDIISSAQNFQSNLLADIVIESGVKYHELSSTARDPAYPDLFASLIQGIMDYEATYNRLIYSASVPQAPPSCTRSIDGWFSYQVIGWNVTIKHVFLLIPMTIVNLASLVMMLSVLFISKGTTDPDFDPTDARQLIYAKHGVAETSDEWEDRVVYLPREASGQTAYHWT
;
A
#
# COMPACT_ATOMS: atom_id res chain seq x y z
N MET A 1 4.95 6.10 -55.96
CA MET A 1 4.62 7.32 -56.73
C MET A 1 5.67 8.36 -56.39
N SER A 2 6.24 8.99 -57.42
CA SER A 2 7.28 10.03 -57.42
C SER A 2 8.75 9.60 -57.31
N GLU A 3 9.36 9.58 -58.49
CA GLU A 3 10.79 9.64 -58.81
C GLU A 3 11.47 10.91 -58.26
N LYS A 4 12.79 10.82 -58.02
CA LYS A 4 13.82 11.63 -58.70
C LYS A 4 15.24 11.31 -58.19
N PRO A 5 16.20 10.99 -59.09
CA PRO A 5 17.63 11.04 -58.83
C PRO A 5 18.32 12.20 -59.58
N ALA A 6 19.43 12.72 -59.03
CA ALA A 6 20.48 13.51 -59.72
C ALA A 6 21.50 14.05 -58.69
N PRO A 7 22.75 14.44 -59.07
CA PRO A 7 23.51 14.10 -60.27
C PRO A 7 25.01 13.77 -60.04
N LEU A 8 25.62 13.19 -61.08
CA LEU A 8 27.05 13.28 -61.39
C LEU A 8 27.49 14.74 -61.56
N ASN A 9 28.74 15.05 -61.20
CA ASN A 9 29.46 16.14 -61.85
C ASN A 9 30.93 15.78 -62.13
N ASN A 10 31.34 16.25 -63.31
CA ASN A 10 32.54 15.97 -64.08
C ASN A 10 33.76 16.81 -63.69
N SER A 11 34.91 16.37 -64.23
CA SER A 11 36.11 17.15 -64.64
C SER A 11 36.98 17.71 -63.50
N THR A 12 38.32 17.72 -63.58
CA THR A 12 39.16 17.98 -64.74
C THR A 12 40.58 17.47 -64.53
N SER A 13 41.18 17.01 -65.61
CA SER A 13 42.62 16.74 -65.83
C SER A 13 43.48 17.99 -65.63
N THR A 14 44.67 17.85 -65.06
CA THR A 14 45.89 18.41 -65.67
C THR A 14 47.14 17.70 -65.18
N ASP A 15 47.92 17.26 -66.15
CA ASP A 15 49.30 16.80 -66.07
C ASP A 15 50.21 17.74 -65.29
N LEU A 16 51.29 17.18 -64.70
CA LEU A 16 52.64 17.74 -64.74
C LEU A 16 53.62 16.70 -64.16
N LEU A 17 54.47 16.16 -65.05
CA LEU A 17 55.70 15.43 -64.74
C LEU A 17 56.66 16.33 -63.93
N PRO A 18 57.53 15.73 -63.10
CA PRO A 18 58.95 15.97 -63.38
C PRO A 18 59.84 14.72 -63.22
N GLU A 19 60.68 14.57 -64.25
CA GLU A 19 62.12 14.29 -64.21
C GLU A 19 62.70 13.42 -63.07
N GLU A 20 63.19 12.25 -63.48
CA GLU A 20 64.20 11.47 -62.79
C GLU A 20 65.52 12.23 -62.62
N SER A 21 66.09 12.16 -61.42
CA SER A 21 67.52 12.34 -61.17
C SER A 21 68.01 11.23 -60.24
N PRO A 22 69.08 10.50 -60.58
CA PRO A 22 69.55 9.37 -59.79
C PRO A 22 70.49 9.87 -58.67
N GLY A 23 69.94 9.99 -57.46
CA GLY A 23 70.69 10.27 -56.24
C GLY A 23 70.80 9.05 -55.34
N THR A 24 72.01 8.50 -55.23
CA THR A 24 72.42 7.47 -54.27
C THR A 24 72.18 7.90 -52.82
N GLU A 25 71.26 7.26 -52.10
CA GLU A 25 71.20 7.31 -50.62
C GLU A 25 70.83 5.94 -50.06
N LYS A 26 71.85 5.24 -49.55
CA LYS A 26 71.74 4.01 -48.73
C LYS A 26 71.33 4.41 -47.30
N ASP A 27 70.66 3.49 -46.60
CA ASP A 27 70.48 3.43 -45.13
C ASP A 27 69.34 4.17 -44.39
N LYS A 28 68.07 4.02 -44.81
CA LYS A 28 66.90 4.31 -43.93
C LYS A 28 65.71 3.33 -44.05
N ARG A 29 65.92 2.02 -44.26
CA ARG A 29 64.81 1.04 -44.41
C ARG A 29 64.53 0.10 -43.23
N PHE A 30 65.17 0.25 -42.07
CA PHE A 30 65.04 -0.72 -40.96
C PHE A 30 64.36 -0.23 -39.67
N THR A 31 63.71 0.93 -39.66
CA THR A 31 62.97 1.45 -38.48
C THR A 31 61.43 1.32 -38.43
N PRO A 32 60.66 0.99 -39.49
CA PRO A 32 59.19 0.97 -39.37
C PRO A 32 58.63 -0.24 -38.59
N VAL A 33 59.38 -1.35 -38.53
CA VAL A 33 58.90 -2.61 -37.92
C VAL A 33 58.89 -2.56 -36.39
N LEU A 34 59.86 -1.87 -35.77
CA LEU A 34 59.91 -1.76 -34.31
C LEU A 34 58.76 -0.88 -33.77
N HIS A 35 58.47 0.23 -34.45
CA HIS A 35 57.44 1.18 -34.02
C HIS A 35 56.02 0.61 -34.16
N GLN A 36 55.77 -0.21 -35.19
CA GLN A 36 54.50 -0.91 -35.37
C GLN A 36 54.23 -1.95 -34.26
N ARG A 37 55.30 -2.60 -33.75
CA ARG A 37 55.21 -3.59 -32.66
C ARG A 37 54.97 -2.97 -31.30
N GLU A 38 55.50 -1.77 -31.06
CA GLU A 38 55.23 -1.00 -29.84
C GLU A 38 53.80 -0.44 -29.83
N ALA A 39 53.32 0.08 -30.96
CA ALA A 39 51.95 0.57 -31.10
C ALA A 39 50.90 -0.54 -30.89
N SER A 40 51.14 -1.75 -31.40
CA SER A 40 50.22 -2.88 -31.21
C SER A 40 50.20 -3.37 -29.77
N ARG A 41 51.34 -3.40 -29.08
CA ARG A 41 51.43 -3.70 -27.64
C ARG A 41 50.69 -2.69 -26.79
N LEU A 42 50.87 -1.38 -27.06
CA LEU A 42 50.17 -0.34 -26.32
C LEU A 42 48.66 -0.43 -26.49
N ARG A 43 48.18 -0.63 -27.74
CA ARG A 43 46.75 -0.81 -28.04
C ARG A 43 46.17 -2.01 -27.29
N ARG A 44 46.93 -3.09 -27.18
CA ARG A 44 46.55 -4.30 -26.45
C ARG A 44 46.41 -4.03 -24.94
N ILE A 45 47.41 -3.40 -24.33
CA ILE A 45 47.38 -3.03 -22.90
C ILE A 45 46.19 -2.13 -22.60
N ILE A 46 45.93 -1.13 -23.45
CA ILE A 46 44.79 -0.24 -23.31
C ILE A 46 43.46 -1.04 -23.38
N GLY A 47 43.33 -1.95 -24.35
CA GLY A 47 42.13 -2.79 -24.47
C GLY A 47 41.90 -3.69 -23.26
N ASP A 48 42.97 -4.26 -22.72
CA ASP A 48 42.93 -5.13 -21.54
C ASP A 48 42.59 -4.33 -20.27
N LEU A 49 43.08 -3.09 -20.13
CA LEU A 49 42.71 -2.16 -19.05
C LEU A 49 41.25 -1.72 -19.15
N ILE A 50 40.75 -1.40 -20.35
CA ILE A 50 39.34 -1.06 -20.58
C ILE A 50 38.44 -2.24 -20.21
N LEU A 51 38.82 -3.46 -20.60
CA LEU A 51 38.08 -4.68 -20.27
C LEU A 51 38.05 -4.91 -18.76
N LEU A 52 39.19 -4.76 -18.07
CA LEU A 52 39.27 -4.87 -16.62
C LEU A 52 38.38 -3.84 -15.92
N LEU A 53 38.39 -2.58 -16.36
CA LEU A 53 37.53 -1.53 -15.83
C LEU A 53 36.04 -1.87 -16.04
N ALA A 54 35.67 -2.38 -17.21
CA ALA A 54 34.29 -2.80 -17.48
C ALA A 54 33.85 -3.95 -16.56
N ILE A 55 34.71 -4.94 -16.30
CA ILE A 55 34.44 -6.02 -15.35
C ILE A 55 34.23 -5.47 -13.94
N LEU A 56 35.09 -4.55 -13.48
CA LEU A 56 34.96 -3.95 -12.16
C LEU A 56 33.64 -3.19 -12.02
N ILE A 57 33.27 -2.37 -13.00
CA ILE A 57 31.98 -1.65 -13.01
C ILE A 57 30.82 -2.66 -12.93
N LEU A 58 30.81 -3.67 -13.83
CA LEU A 58 29.78 -4.71 -13.89
C LEU A 58 29.67 -5.53 -12.60
N LEU A 59 30.80 -5.77 -11.92
CA LEU A 59 30.85 -6.45 -10.65
C LEU A 59 30.32 -5.58 -9.51
N THR A 60 30.70 -4.30 -9.45
CA THR A 60 30.39 -3.45 -8.29
C THR A 60 29.00 -2.81 -8.33
N TRP A 61 28.49 -2.44 -9.52
CA TRP A 61 27.27 -1.63 -9.59
C TRP A 61 26.02 -2.27 -8.95
N PRO A 62 25.74 -3.60 -9.07
CA PRO A 62 24.54 -4.17 -8.48
C PRO A 62 24.61 -4.14 -6.96
N TRP A 63 25.81 -4.35 -6.40
CA TRP A 63 26.08 -4.28 -4.96
C TRP A 63 26.06 -2.86 -4.43
N VAL A 64 26.55 -1.89 -5.21
CA VAL A 64 26.42 -0.46 -4.87
C VAL A 64 24.95 -0.05 -4.86
N PHE A 65 24.16 -0.43 -5.88
CA PHE A 65 22.72 -0.16 -5.91
C PHE A 65 22.01 -0.80 -4.71
N PHE A 66 22.23 -2.10 -4.47
CA PHE A 66 21.69 -2.81 -3.32
C PHE A 66 22.08 -2.14 -2.00
N GLY A 67 23.36 -1.75 -1.88
CA GLY A 67 23.89 -1.04 -0.72
C GLY A 67 23.21 0.31 -0.49
N VAL A 68 23.06 1.12 -1.53
CA VAL A 68 22.39 2.43 -1.48
C VAL A 68 20.92 2.30 -1.09
N VAL A 69 20.19 1.35 -1.68
CA VAL A 69 18.79 1.11 -1.31
C VAL A 69 18.70 0.70 0.16
N ARG A 70 19.57 -0.22 0.60
CA ARG A 70 19.60 -0.69 1.99
C ARG A 70 20.03 0.38 3.00
N THR A 71 20.99 1.24 2.66
CA THR A 71 21.47 2.29 3.58
C THR A 71 20.52 3.47 3.67
N LYS A 72 19.88 3.87 2.56
CA LYS A 72 18.87 4.94 2.59
C LYS A 72 17.65 4.54 3.40
N THR A 73 17.21 3.29 3.31
CA THR A 73 16.19 2.73 4.21
C THR A 73 16.56 2.90 5.69
N LYS A 74 17.81 2.60 6.05
CA LYS A 74 18.29 2.73 7.44
C LYS A 74 18.42 4.19 7.90
N HIS A 75 18.88 5.09 7.03
CA HIS A 75 19.06 6.50 7.41
C HIS A 75 17.74 7.21 7.65
N HIS A 76 16.70 6.90 6.87
CA HIS A 76 15.37 7.45 7.11
C HIS A 76 14.82 6.98 8.47
N LEU A 77 15.06 5.72 8.82
CA LEU A 77 14.71 5.16 10.13
C LEU A 77 15.46 5.86 11.28
N ASN A 78 16.77 6.07 11.13
CA ASN A 78 17.60 6.67 12.19
C ASN A 78 17.27 8.15 12.46
N ASN A 79 16.99 8.94 11.42
CA ASN A 79 16.62 10.34 11.63
C ASN A 79 15.28 10.48 12.37
N LYS A 80 14.28 9.66 11.98
CA LYS A 80 12.98 9.62 12.67
C LYS A 80 13.11 9.08 14.10
N LEU A 81 14.00 8.11 14.32
CA LEU A 81 14.31 7.59 15.65
C LEU A 81 14.97 8.64 16.57
N PHE A 82 15.88 9.45 16.03
CA PHE A 82 16.53 10.51 16.81
C PHE A 82 15.52 11.60 17.23
N GLU A 83 14.53 11.87 16.39
CA GLU A 83 13.44 12.80 16.69
C GLU A 83 12.48 12.21 17.75
N ASP A 84 12.10 10.93 17.62
CA ASP A 84 11.25 10.22 18.59
C ASP A 84 11.92 10.03 19.98
N ILE A 85 13.24 9.78 20.02
CA ILE A 85 13.99 9.64 21.28
C ILE A 85 14.03 10.96 22.06
N HIS A 86 13.91 12.10 21.38
CA HIS A 86 13.87 13.40 22.05
C HIS A 86 12.52 13.69 22.73
N ASN A 87 11.45 12.97 22.37
CA ASN A 87 10.09 13.14 22.89
C ASN A 87 9.66 12.07 23.93
N GLU A 88 10.57 11.65 24.81
CA GLU A 88 10.32 10.84 26.03
C GLU A 88 9.65 9.45 25.93
N ASN A 89 9.30 8.91 24.75
CA ASN A 89 8.68 7.58 24.64
C ASN A 89 9.67 6.45 24.23
N TYR A 90 10.68 6.22 25.07
CA TYR A 90 11.80 5.30 24.79
C TYR A 90 11.39 3.82 24.57
N LEU A 91 10.34 3.35 25.27
CA LEU A 91 9.84 1.97 25.20
C LEU A 91 8.98 1.70 23.96
N ALA A 92 8.17 2.69 23.54
CA ALA A 92 7.42 2.61 22.29
C ALA A 92 8.36 2.70 21.07
N ALA A 93 9.39 3.55 21.14
CA ALA A 93 10.39 3.69 20.08
C ALA A 93 11.20 2.39 19.87
N THR A 94 11.59 1.69 20.94
CA THR A 94 12.34 0.43 20.83
C THR A 94 11.50 -0.72 20.26
N GLN A 95 10.22 -0.81 20.62
CA GLN A 95 9.30 -1.80 20.02
C GLN A 95 9.03 -1.51 18.53
N ARG A 96 8.92 -0.23 18.13
CA ARG A 96 8.80 0.18 16.72
C ARG A 96 10.05 -0.16 15.91
N VAL A 97 11.25 -0.04 16.48
CA VAL A 97 12.52 -0.40 15.79
C VAL A 97 12.67 -1.91 15.60
N LEU A 98 12.20 -2.71 16.56
CA LEU A 98 12.23 -4.17 16.46
C LEU A 98 11.23 -4.71 15.42
N ASN A 99 10.12 -3.98 15.19
CA ASN A 99 9.09 -4.32 14.22
C ASN A 99 9.16 -3.54 12.89
N ALA A 100 10.06 -2.55 12.78
CA ALA A 100 10.35 -1.85 11.53
C ALA A 100 11.14 -2.79 10.61
N ASP A 101 10.42 -3.75 10.04
CA ASP A 101 10.87 -4.52 8.90
C ASP A 101 11.30 -3.52 7.83
N LEU A 102 12.58 -3.58 7.42
CA LEU A 102 13.30 -2.57 6.62
C LEU A 102 12.38 -1.89 5.59
N SER A 103 11.87 -0.71 5.93
CA SER A 103 10.91 0.04 5.14
C SER A 103 11.51 0.37 3.77
N GLY A 104 10.85 -0.05 2.70
CA GLY A 104 11.38 0.07 1.34
C GLY A 104 11.78 1.51 0.97
N LEU A 105 12.67 1.67 0.00
CA LEU A 105 13.03 2.97 -0.53
C LEU A 105 11.90 3.48 -1.43
N ARG A 106 11.24 4.57 -1.04
CA ARG A 106 10.24 5.25 -1.87
C ARG A 106 10.87 5.76 -3.17
N ALA A 107 10.19 5.53 -4.29
CA ALA A 107 10.56 6.13 -5.56
C ALA A 107 10.32 7.64 -5.54
N GLY A 108 11.14 8.39 -6.27
CA GLY A 108 10.88 9.82 -6.45
C GLY A 108 9.54 10.03 -7.18
N HIS A 109 8.84 11.09 -6.79
CA HIS A 109 7.49 11.44 -7.25
C HIS A 109 7.26 11.28 -8.76
N GLN A 110 8.08 11.94 -9.57
CA GLN A 110 8.00 11.86 -11.04
C GLN A 110 8.13 10.44 -11.61
N PHE A 111 8.91 9.58 -10.94
CA PHE A 111 9.08 8.19 -11.38
C PHE A 111 7.92 7.31 -10.92
N ALA A 112 7.40 7.53 -9.71
CA ALA A 112 6.22 6.85 -9.21
C ALA A 112 5.01 7.16 -10.11
N ASP A 113 4.76 8.44 -10.38
CA ASP A 113 3.72 8.90 -11.32
C ASP A 113 3.88 8.29 -12.72
N PHE A 114 5.11 8.30 -13.26
CA PHE A 114 5.37 7.69 -14.57
C PHE A 114 5.10 6.18 -14.56
N TYR A 115 5.55 5.46 -13.54
CA TYR A 115 5.37 4.02 -13.40
C TYR A 115 3.88 3.66 -13.26
N MET A 116 3.12 4.44 -12.49
CA MET A 116 1.69 4.22 -12.29
C MET A 116 0.89 4.46 -13.56
N ASN A 117 1.16 5.56 -14.25
CA ASN A 117 0.45 5.91 -15.48
C ASN A 117 0.87 5.05 -16.68
N HIS A 118 2.11 4.53 -16.70
CA HIS A 118 2.68 3.82 -17.84
C HIS A 118 3.40 2.53 -17.44
N ARG A 119 2.76 1.68 -16.64
CA ARG A 119 3.37 0.47 -16.06
C ARG A 119 3.99 -0.47 -17.10
N SER A 120 3.32 -0.67 -18.24
CA SER A 120 3.83 -1.50 -19.34
C SER A 120 5.09 -0.91 -19.97
N THR A 121 5.11 0.41 -20.23
CA THR A 121 6.26 1.14 -20.78
C THR A 121 7.43 1.13 -19.80
N ALA A 122 7.19 1.39 -18.52
CA ALA A 122 8.23 1.38 -17.50
C ALA A 122 8.85 -0.02 -17.36
N THR A 123 8.02 -1.07 -17.32
CA THR A 123 8.49 -2.46 -17.27
C THR A 123 9.27 -2.84 -18.54
N PHE A 124 8.83 -2.38 -19.71
CA PHE A 124 9.54 -2.57 -20.97
C PHE A 124 10.92 -1.90 -20.95
N VAL A 125 11.01 -0.63 -20.54
CA VAL A 125 12.28 0.11 -20.44
C VAL A 125 13.23 -0.57 -19.45
N ILE A 126 12.74 -0.99 -18.29
CA ILE A 126 13.54 -1.71 -17.29
C ILE A 126 14.04 -3.04 -17.85
N THR A 127 13.18 -3.80 -18.54
CA THR A 127 13.55 -5.07 -19.18
C THR A 127 14.57 -4.86 -20.30
N LEU A 128 14.47 -3.77 -21.06
CA LEU A 128 15.44 -3.39 -22.07
C LEU A 128 16.81 -3.10 -21.45
N ILE A 129 16.84 -2.32 -20.36
CA ILE A 129 18.07 -2.04 -19.59
C ILE A 129 18.68 -3.36 -19.06
N ALA A 130 17.86 -4.23 -18.49
CA ALA A 130 18.30 -5.53 -18.00
C ALA A 130 18.86 -6.43 -19.11
N THR A 131 18.24 -6.41 -20.28
CA THR A 131 18.71 -7.15 -21.46
C THR A 131 20.03 -6.59 -21.97
N LEU A 132 20.19 -5.27 -22.03
CA LEU A 132 21.45 -4.61 -22.40
C LEU A 132 22.56 -4.94 -21.39
N ALA A 133 22.27 -4.90 -20.10
CA ALA A 133 23.20 -5.29 -19.04
C ALA A 133 23.64 -6.76 -19.19
N SER A 134 22.69 -7.67 -19.45
CA SER A 134 22.98 -9.08 -19.71
C SER A 134 23.86 -9.28 -20.95
N ILE A 135 23.57 -8.58 -22.05
CA ILE A 135 24.41 -8.61 -23.26
C ILE A 135 25.83 -8.11 -22.96
N LEU A 136 25.97 -7.04 -22.18
CA LEU A 136 27.27 -6.49 -21.77
C LEU A 136 28.05 -7.49 -20.92
N VAL A 137 27.43 -8.08 -19.89
CA VAL A 137 28.03 -9.15 -19.05
C VAL A 137 28.50 -10.30 -19.93
N GLY A 138 27.66 -10.79 -20.84
CA GLY A 138 28.01 -11.88 -21.74
C GLY A 138 29.12 -11.53 -22.73
N LYS A 139 29.17 -10.29 -23.23
CA LYS A 139 30.27 -9.82 -24.10
C LYS A 139 31.58 -9.70 -23.33
N VAL A 140 31.55 -9.11 -22.14
CA VAL A 140 32.73 -8.94 -21.29
C VAL A 140 33.28 -10.31 -20.89
N PHE A 141 32.44 -11.22 -20.42
CA PHE A 141 32.84 -12.60 -20.12
C PHE A 141 33.45 -13.31 -21.34
N SER A 142 32.81 -13.22 -22.51
CA SER A 142 33.34 -13.82 -23.74
C SER A 142 34.70 -13.24 -24.16
N LEU A 143 34.90 -11.93 -24.02
CA LEU A 143 36.19 -11.29 -24.27
C LEU A 143 37.26 -11.73 -23.26
N SER A 144 36.92 -11.82 -21.97
CA SER A 144 37.82 -12.32 -20.92
C SER A 144 38.24 -13.76 -21.18
N VAL A 145 37.28 -14.64 -21.50
CA VAL A 145 37.52 -16.04 -21.86
C VAL A 145 38.44 -16.13 -23.07
N ARG A 146 38.16 -15.37 -24.14
CA ARG A 146 38.99 -15.34 -25.35
C ARG A 146 40.42 -14.92 -25.04
N ARG A 147 40.60 -13.85 -24.27
CA ARG A 147 41.92 -13.36 -23.87
C ARG A 147 42.68 -14.37 -23.02
N PHE A 148 42.01 -14.96 -22.04
CA PHE A 148 42.57 -16.00 -21.19
C PHE A 148 43.05 -17.19 -21.99
N ILE A 149 42.22 -17.68 -22.90
CA ILE A 149 42.56 -18.78 -23.77
C ILE A 149 43.74 -18.43 -24.68
N GLN A 150 43.74 -17.26 -25.35
CA GLN A 150 44.84 -16.88 -26.25
C GLN A 150 46.20 -16.95 -25.55
N GLU A 151 46.28 -16.42 -24.33
CA GLU A 151 47.51 -16.51 -23.54
C GLU A 151 47.81 -17.93 -23.05
N TRP A 152 46.80 -18.63 -22.52
CA TRP A 152 46.98 -20.00 -22.03
C TRP A 152 47.47 -20.96 -23.12
N VAL A 153 46.87 -20.87 -24.31
CA VAL A 153 47.22 -21.64 -25.50
C VAL A 153 48.64 -21.32 -25.96
N SER A 154 49.04 -20.05 -25.92
CA SER A 154 50.39 -19.64 -26.34
C SER A 154 51.51 -20.24 -25.49
N GLU A 155 51.23 -20.59 -24.23
CA GLU A 155 52.18 -21.21 -23.32
C GLU A 155 52.24 -22.75 -23.48
N LYS A 156 51.18 -23.36 -24.02
CA LYS A 156 51.13 -24.82 -24.23
C LYS A 156 51.95 -25.24 -25.44
N LYS A 157 52.67 -26.37 -25.29
CA LYS A 157 53.39 -26.98 -26.40
C LYS A 157 52.43 -27.68 -27.36
N GLU A 158 51.38 -28.31 -26.84
CA GLU A 158 50.47 -29.17 -27.60
C GLU A 158 49.03 -28.91 -27.18
N LEU A 159 48.12 -28.80 -28.15
CA LEU A 159 46.69 -28.60 -27.95
C LEU A 159 45.87 -29.71 -28.58
N GLN A 160 44.95 -30.27 -27.80
CA GLN A 160 43.97 -31.25 -28.26
C GLN A 160 42.81 -30.58 -29.01
N VAL A 161 42.19 -31.32 -29.95
CA VAL A 161 41.01 -30.88 -30.73
C VAL A 161 39.87 -30.44 -29.81
N PHE A 162 39.63 -31.17 -28.72
CA PHE A 162 38.59 -30.82 -27.74
C PHE A 162 38.75 -29.39 -27.19
N ASN A 163 39.99 -28.97 -26.90
CA ASN A 163 40.25 -27.62 -26.41
C ASN A 163 39.92 -26.59 -27.50
N VAL A 164 40.32 -26.83 -28.74
CA VAL A 164 40.01 -25.94 -29.87
C VAL A 164 38.49 -25.82 -30.11
N VAL A 165 37.76 -26.93 -30.03
CA VAL A 165 36.29 -26.95 -30.17
C VAL A 165 35.61 -26.23 -29.00
N LEU A 166 36.06 -26.45 -27.77
CA LEU A 166 35.56 -25.75 -26.58
C LEU A 166 35.79 -24.24 -26.70
N ILE A 167 36.99 -23.83 -27.10
CA ILE A 167 37.37 -22.43 -27.34
C ILE A 167 36.50 -21.82 -28.45
N SER A 168 36.31 -22.56 -29.55
CA SER A 168 35.45 -22.15 -30.66
C SER A 168 34.01 -21.98 -30.21
N GLY A 169 33.49 -22.87 -29.37
CA GLY A 169 32.15 -22.78 -28.80
C GLY A 169 31.94 -21.55 -27.91
N PHE A 170 32.91 -21.23 -27.03
CA PHE A 170 32.86 -19.99 -26.24
C PHE A 170 32.97 -18.72 -27.09
N ARG A 171 33.70 -18.78 -28.21
CA ARG A 171 33.85 -17.67 -29.16
C ARG A 171 32.59 -17.44 -29.99
N SER A 172 32.01 -18.49 -30.55
CA SER A 172 30.85 -18.43 -31.43
C SER A 172 29.54 -18.30 -30.66
N LYS A 173 29.55 -18.56 -29.34
CA LYS A 173 28.37 -18.75 -28.48
C LYS A 173 27.46 -19.90 -28.95
N ASN A 174 27.94 -20.74 -29.88
CA ASN A 174 27.25 -21.89 -30.41
C ASN A 174 28.14 -23.11 -30.22
N PHE A 175 27.70 -24.03 -29.37
CA PHE A 175 28.37 -25.31 -29.20
C PHE A 175 27.88 -26.26 -30.30
N PRO A 176 28.78 -26.84 -31.12
CA PRO A 176 28.40 -27.73 -32.22
C PRO A 176 27.98 -29.13 -31.76
N TRP A 177 27.85 -29.38 -30.46
CA TRP A 177 27.59 -30.71 -29.90
C TRP A 177 26.09 -31.03 -29.93
N HIS A 178 25.72 -32.16 -30.55
CA HIS A 178 24.36 -32.68 -30.48
C HIS A 178 24.15 -33.49 -29.19
N LEU A 179 22.90 -33.64 -28.73
CA LEU A 179 22.54 -34.40 -27.51
C LEU A 179 23.12 -35.82 -27.49
N HIS A 180 23.29 -36.44 -28.66
CA HIS A 180 23.90 -37.76 -28.80
C HIS A 180 25.41 -37.78 -28.51
N ASP A 181 26.12 -36.67 -28.79
CA ASP A 181 27.57 -36.54 -28.60
C ASP A 181 27.94 -36.29 -27.13
N PHE A 182 26.96 -35.88 -26.30
CA PHE A 182 27.17 -35.64 -24.86
C PHE A 182 27.62 -36.90 -24.12
N ASN A 183 27.00 -38.04 -24.39
CA ASN A 183 27.30 -39.26 -23.63
C ASN A 183 28.69 -39.82 -23.98
N LYS A 184 29.15 -39.61 -25.22
CA LYS A 184 30.37 -40.21 -25.76
C LYS A 184 31.61 -39.32 -25.57
N HIS A 185 31.51 -38.02 -25.82
CA HIS A 185 32.68 -37.13 -25.84
C HIS A 185 32.84 -36.29 -24.57
N LEU A 186 31.75 -36.03 -23.85
CA LEU A 186 31.74 -35.07 -22.74
C LEU A 186 31.87 -35.76 -21.36
N PHE A 187 31.36 -36.98 -21.16
CA PHE A 187 31.52 -37.74 -19.91
C PHE A 187 32.83 -38.55 -19.78
N GLY A 188 33.80 -38.33 -20.66
CA GLY A 188 35.14 -38.91 -20.53
C GLY A 188 35.81 -38.51 -19.20
N LYS A 189 36.65 -39.41 -18.64
CA LYS A 189 37.41 -39.17 -17.41
C LYS A 189 38.12 -37.81 -17.49
N ASN A 190 37.80 -36.89 -16.57
CA ASN A 190 38.30 -35.50 -16.44
C ASN A 190 37.70 -34.40 -17.36
N ARG A 191 36.70 -34.67 -18.21
CA ARG A 191 36.09 -33.64 -19.09
C ARG A 191 34.79 -33.00 -18.55
N TRP A 192 34.20 -33.57 -17.49
CA TRP A 192 32.92 -33.11 -16.89
C TRP A 192 32.93 -31.66 -16.37
N LEU A 193 34.08 -31.15 -15.91
CA LEU A 193 34.21 -29.77 -15.43
C LEU A 193 33.89 -28.75 -16.53
N ALA A 194 34.26 -29.03 -17.78
CA ALA A 194 33.95 -28.15 -18.90
C ALA A 194 32.43 -28.07 -19.15
N ILE A 195 31.70 -29.20 -19.04
CA ILE A 195 30.24 -29.26 -19.16
C ILE A 195 29.59 -28.42 -18.06
N VAL A 196 29.97 -28.65 -16.81
CA VAL A 196 29.40 -27.94 -15.66
C VAL A 196 29.64 -26.45 -15.81
N THR A 197 30.81 -26.05 -16.32
CA THR A 197 31.13 -24.64 -16.56
C THR A 197 30.28 -24.03 -17.68
N VAL A 198 30.07 -24.75 -18.79
CA VAL A 198 29.21 -24.29 -19.90
C VAL A 198 27.74 -24.21 -19.46
N GLY A 199 27.24 -25.24 -18.76
CA GLY A 199 25.88 -25.27 -18.23
C GLY A 199 25.65 -24.17 -17.18
N ALA A 200 26.60 -23.97 -16.26
CA ALA A 200 26.56 -22.89 -15.28
C ALA A 200 26.60 -21.51 -15.96
N TYR A 201 27.39 -21.34 -17.03
CA TYR A 201 27.41 -20.10 -17.81
C TYR A 201 26.06 -19.84 -18.49
N LEU A 202 25.50 -20.81 -19.21
CA LEU A 202 24.21 -20.67 -19.88
C LEU A 202 23.09 -20.38 -18.86
N GLY A 203 23.07 -21.13 -17.75
CA GLY A 203 22.15 -20.90 -16.65
C GLY A 203 22.30 -19.50 -16.06
N ALA A 204 23.52 -19.09 -15.72
CA ALA A 204 23.78 -17.77 -15.16
C ALA A 204 23.32 -16.65 -16.12
N MET A 205 23.59 -16.77 -17.43
CA MET A 205 23.17 -15.76 -18.41
C MET A 205 21.65 -15.61 -18.53
N THR A 206 20.89 -16.70 -18.40
CA THR A 206 19.40 -16.63 -18.37
C THR A 206 18.89 -15.95 -17.11
N VAL A 207 19.56 -16.19 -15.97
CA VAL A 207 19.15 -15.64 -14.67
C VAL A 207 19.57 -14.17 -14.50
N VAL A 208 20.67 -13.73 -15.13
CA VAL A 208 21.16 -12.34 -15.05
C VAL A 208 20.09 -11.34 -15.48
N THR A 209 19.40 -11.58 -16.60
CA THR A 209 18.35 -10.66 -17.08
C THR A 209 17.20 -10.58 -16.08
N SER A 210 16.69 -11.71 -15.61
CA SER A 210 15.62 -11.74 -14.60
C SER A 210 16.03 -11.05 -13.30
N SER A 211 17.28 -11.24 -12.88
CA SER A 211 17.83 -10.66 -11.65
C SER A 211 17.94 -9.14 -11.74
N VAL A 212 18.45 -8.61 -12.85
CA VAL A 212 18.53 -7.16 -13.07
C VAL A 212 17.14 -6.55 -13.20
N THR A 213 16.22 -7.18 -13.94
CA THR A 213 14.83 -6.72 -14.04
C THR A 213 14.17 -6.67 -12.67
N SER A 214 14.30 -7.73 -11.86
CA SER A 214 13.72 -7.78 -10.52
C SER A 214 14.34 -6.76 -9.56
N LEU A 215 15.62 -6.42 -9.71
CA LEU A 215 16.30 -5.43 -8.89
C LEU A 215 15.83 -4.00 -9.21
N LEU A 216 15.61 -3.72 -10.50
CA LEU A 216 15.27 -2.38 -10.99
C LEU A 216 13.76 -2.11 -10.97
N THR A 217 12.94 -3.15 -11.08
CA THR A 217 11.48 -3.00 -11.12
C THR A 217 10.98 -2.59 -9.73
N PRO A 218 10.37 -1.40 -9.60
CA PRO A 218 9.79 -1.02 -8.33
C PRO A 218 8.57 -1.89 -8.04
N ILE A 219 8.28 -2.06 -6.76
CA ILE A 219 7.14 -2.80 -6.24
C ILE A 219 6.33 -1.89 -5.32
N ASN A 220 5.10 -2.28 -5.07
CA ASN A 220 4.27 -1.61 -4.09
C ASN A 220 4.82 -1.92 -2.70
N ILE A 221 5.17 -0.90 -1.95
CA ILE A 221 5.58 -1.01 -0.55
C ILE A 221 4.49 -0.40 0.32
N ILE A 222 4.17 -1.08 1.42
CA ILE A 222 3.26 -0.57 2.44
C ILE A 222 4.14 0.03 3.52
N LEU A 223 3.92 1.30 3.82
CA LEU A 223 4.59 2.03 4.88
C LEU A 223 3.59 2.25 6.01
N HIS A 224 4.08 2.19 7.25
CA HIS A 224 3.28 2.42 8.45
C HIS A 224 3.85 3.60 9.23
N GLU A 225 2.99 4.52 9.64
CA GLU A 225 3.32 5.67 10.47
C GLU A 225 2.36 5.75 11.65
N GLY A 226 2.85 6.23 12.81
CA GLY A 226 1.97 6.52 13.93
C GLY A 226 1.13 7.74 13.62
N LEU A 227 -0.15 7.68 13.94
CA LEU A 227 -1.06 8.81 13.85
C LEU A 227 -1.48 9.19 15.27
N THR A 228 -1.35 10.46 15.62
CA THR A 228 -1.80 10.99 16.90
C THR A 228 -2.80 12.10 16.64
N ALA A 229 -3.93 12.01 17.32
CA ALA A 229 -5.01 12.98 17.22
C ALA A 229 -5.51 13.30 18.64
N SER A 230 -6.45 14.23 18.74
CA SER A 230 -7.13 14.58 19.99
C SER A 230 -8.63 14.59 19.77
N GLU A 231 -9.41 14.19 20.76
CA GLU A 231 -10.87 14.30 20.73
C GLU A 231 -11.42 14.64 22.11
N LEU A 232 -12.70 15.01 22.17
CA LEU A 232 -13.40 15.17 23.45
C LEU A 232 -13.59 13.83 24.16
N ASP A 233 -13.40 13.86 25.47
CA ASP A 233 -13.58 12.72 26.36
C ASP A 233 -14.87 12.87 27.17
N PHE A 234 -15.92 12.16 26.74
CA PHE A 234 -17.22 12.12 27.44
C PHE A 234 -17.19 11.25 28.71
N SER A 235 -16.05 10.63 29.01
CA SER A 235 -15.81 9.94 30.28
C SER A 235 -15.04 10.78 31.30
N ALA A 236 -14.60 11.99 30.92
CA ALA A 236 -13.83 12.86 31.79
C ALA A 236 -14.62 13.25 33.06
N ASN A 237 -14.03 13.02 34.23
CA ASN A 237 -14.65 13.29 35.53
C ASN A 237 -14.11 14.57 36.20
N ALA A 238 -13.29 15.34 35.49
CA ALA A 238 -12.78 16.61 35.98
C ALA A 238 -13.94 17.60 36.16
N SER A 239 -14.01 18.28 37.31
CA SER A 239 -15.12 19.18 37.62
C SER A 239 -15.27 20.34 36.62
N GLU A 240 -14.15 20.84 36.10
CA GLU A 240 -14.15 21.88 35.05
C GLU A 240 -14.74 21.37 33.73
N CYS A 241 -14.60 20.07 33.46
CA CYS A 241 -15.16 19.45 32.27
C CYS A 241 -16.66 19.21 32.39
N LEU A 242 -17.11 18.71 33.54
CA LEU A 242 -18.53 18.53 33.83
C LEU A 242 -19.28 19.87 33.79
N GLN A 243 -18.67 20.92 34.34
CA GLN A 243 -19.24 22.26 34.25
C GLN A 243 -19.31 22.75 32.81
N TRP A 244 -18.28 22.52 32.00
CA TRP A 244 -18.30 22.89 30.57
C TRP A 244 -19.38 22.14 29.78
N PHE A 245 -19.60 20.85 30.04
CA PHE A 245 -20.69 20.08 29.42
C PHE A 245 -22.05 20.70 29.79
N SER A 246 -22.29 20.99 31.07
CA SER A 246 -23.52 21.64 31.55
C SER A 246 -23.74 23.05 30.97
N ASP A 247 -22.68 23.86 30.87
CA ASP A 247 -22.76 25.21 30.28
C ASP A 247 -23.04 25.14 28.76
N THR A 248 -22.48 24.13 28.08
CA THR A 248 -22.67 23.89 26.65
C THR A 248 -24.06 23.32 26.36
N ASP A 249 -24.57 22.45 27.23
CA ASP A 249 -25.92 21.91 27.17
C ASP A 249 -26.97 23.03 27.13
N GLY A 250 -26.78 24.07 27.96
CA GLY A 250 -27.62 25.27 27.92
C GLY A 250 -27.63 25.99 26.56
N LEU A 251 -26.59 25.86 25.73
CA LEU A 251 -26.58 26.39 24.36
C LEU A 251 -27.30 25.49 23.36
N VAL A 252 -27.27 24.17 23.58
CA VAL A 252 -27.95 23.17 22.75
C VAL A 252 -29.46 23.17 23.02
N ASN A 253 -29.85 23.17 24.30
CA ASN A 253 -31.23 23.00 24.75
C ASN A 253 -31.99 24.32 24.94
N ASN A 254 -31.35 25.42 25.40
CA ASN A 254 -32.01 26.73 25.55
C ASN A 254 -31.75 27.71 24.40
N GLY A 255 -30.92 27.32 23.42
CA GLY A 255 -30.62 28.15 22.26
C GLY A 255 -31.76 28.20 21.25
N THR A 256 -31.85 29.28 20.47
CA THR A 256 -32.70 29.27 19.27
C THR A 256 -32.13 28.25 18.28
N CYS A 257 -32.81 27.12 18.16
CA CYS A 257 -32.60 26.09 17.13
C CYS A 257 -32.19 26.73 15.79
N GLY A 258 -31.00 26.40 15.28
CA GLY A 258 -30.43 27.08 14.13
C GLY A 258 -29.19 26.42 13.52
N TRP A 259 -28.77 26.96 12.38
CA TRP A 259 -27.53 26.58 11.72
C TRP A 259 -26.36 27.36 12.33
N GLN A 260 -25.30 26.62 12.68
CA GLN A 260 -24.03 27.14 13.15
C GLN A 260 -22.94 26.78 12.14
N LYS A 261 -21.82 27.51 12.21
CA LYS A 261 -20.65 27.26 11.38
C LYS A 261 -19.41 27.17 12.26
N PHE A 262 -18.69 26.07 12.14
CA PHE A 262 -17.39 25.87 12.77
C PHE A 262 -16.36 25.59 11.68
N GLU A 263 -15.38 26.50 11.53
CA GLU A 263 -14.46 26.51 10.40
C GLU A 263 -15.18 26.44 9.05
N ASP A 264 -15.05 25.33 8.32
CA ASP A 264 -15.71 25.08 7.04
C ASP A 264 -16.90 24.11 7.14
N LEU A 265 -17.27 23.71 8.35
CA LEU A 265 -18.40 22.81 8.62
C LEU A 265 -19.64 23.61 9.05
N THR A 266 -20.75 23.40 8.34
CA THR A 266 -22.07 23.90 8.70
C THR A 266 -22.84 22.77 9.37
N TYR A 267 -23.27 22.98 10.60
CA TYR A 267 -24.05 22.01 11.35
C TYR A 267 -25.25 22.67 11.99
N ASN A 268 -26.25 21.87 12.34
CA ASN A 268 -27.46 22.35 12.97
C ASN A 268 -27.53 21.85 14.42
N ILE A 269 -27.81 22.73 15.38
CA ILE A 269 -27.85 22.38 16.80
C ILE A 269 -29.18 21.76 17.24
N CYS A 270 -30.20 21.74 16.38
CA CYS A 270 -31.48 21.10 16.69
C CYS A 270 -31.34 19.60 16.48
N LEU A 271 -31.12 18.88 17.58
CA LEU A 271 -31.04 17.42 17.60
C LEU A 271 -32.35 16.81 17.10
N GLY A 272 -32.25 15.69 16.38
CA GLY A 272 -33.39 14.91 15.89
C GLY A 272 -34.28 15.52 14.79
N GLN A 273 -34.21 16.83 14.51
CA GLN A 273 -35.13 17.46 13.54
C GLN A 273 -34.58 17.52 12.11
N ARG A 274 -33.35 18.01 11.94
CA ARG A 274 -32.77 18.27 10.60
C ARG A 274 -31.92 17.12 10.07
N GLN A 275 -31.59 16.19 10.94
CA GLN A 275 -30.76 15.02 10.72
C GLN A 275 -31.61 13.75 10.61
N MET A 276 -32.93 13.86 10.79
CA MET A 276 -33.89 12.76 10.77
C MET A 276 -33.70 11.79 9.60
N LEU A 277 -33.43 12.27 8.39
CA LEU A 277 -33.22 11.40 7.22
C LEU A 277 -31.98 10.51 7.37
N ASP A 278 -30.85 11.08 7.79
CA ASP A 278 -29.61 10.34 8.01
C ASP A 278 -29.77 9.37 9.21
N ALA A 279 -30.48 9.78 10.27
CA ALA A 279 -30.79 8.93 11.42
C ALA A 279 -31.68 7.73 11.05
N LEU A 280 -32.72 7.95 10.23
CA LEU A 280 -33.57 6.89 9.71
C LEU A 280 -32.81 5.98 8.74
N GLU A 281 -31.89 6.53 7.93
CA GLU A 281 -31.01 5.73 7.07
C GLU A 281 -30.08 4.83 7.90
N ALA A 282 -29.52 5.35 9.00
CA ALA A 282 -28.73 4.56 9.95
C ALA A 282 -29.56 3.43 10.59
N GLY A 283 -30.78 3.74 11.04
CA GLY A 283 -31.73 2.75 11.55
C GLY A 283 -32.06 1.67 10.52
N GLN A 284 -32.38 2.07 9.28
CA GLN A 284 -32.71 1.13 8.21
C GLN A 284 -31.49 0.27 7.84
N GLY A 285 -30.30 0.86 7.75
CA GLY A 285 -29.05 0.13 7.51
C GLY A 285 -28.79 -0.92 8.58
N GLN A 286 -29.12 -0.62 9.85
CA GLN A 286 -28.99 -1.57 10.95
C GLN A 286 -30.02 -2.71 10.89
N ILE A 287 -31.27 -2.44 10.48
CA ILE A 287 -32.24 -3.51 10.16
C ILE A 287 -31.65 -4.40 9.06
N LEU A 288 -31.28 -3.82 7.92
CA LEU A 288 -30.80 -4.59 6.77
C LEU A 288 -29.55 -5.42 7.10
N GLY A 289 -28.61 -4.85 7.86
CA GLY A 289 -27.41 -5.56 8.31
C GLY A 289 -27.73 -6.73 9.25
N SER A 290 -28.74 -6.59 10.11
CA SER A 290 -29.21 -7.69 10.97
C SER A 290 -29.87 -8.83 10.18
N LEU A 291 -30.47 -8.51 9.02
CA LEU A 291 -31.16 -9.49 8.15
C LEU A 291 -30.21 -10.21 7.19
N SER A 292 -29.29 -9.48 6.57
CA SER A 292 -28.37 -10.02 5.57
C SER A 292 -27.17 -10.75 6.19
N GLY A 293 -26.85 -10.45 7.46
CA GLY A 293 -25.62 -10.89 8.11
C GLY A 293 -24.36 -10.24 7.52
N GLN A 294 -24.52 -9.26 6.64
CA GLN A 294 -23.45 -8.47 6.03
C GLN A 294 -23.58 -7.02 6.48
N ALA A 295 -22.44 -6.35 6.65
CA ALA A 295 -22.42 -4.93 6.95
C ALA A 295 -22.91 -4.14 5.74
N GLU A 296 -23.99 -3.37 5.92
CA GLU A 296 -24.50 -2.46 4.90
C GLU A 296 -23.73 -1.15 4.92
N ASN A 297 -23.59 -0.52 3.74
CA ASN A 297 -22.93 0.77 3.62
C ASN A 297 -23.95 1.89 3.78
N VAL A 298 -23.82 2.69 4.84
CA VAL A 298 -24.68 3.86 5.12
C VAL A 298 -23.91 5.13 4.80
N THR A 299 -24.54 6.12 4.18
CA THR A 299 -23.89 7.39 3.82
C THR A 299 -24.55 8.57 4.55
N PHE A 300 -23.78 9.31 5.33
CA PHE A 300 -24.26 10.49 6.04
C PHE A 300 -23.86 11.78 5.32
N THR A 301 -24.84 12.65 5.11
CA THR A 301 -24.68 13.91 4.39
C THR A 301 -24.70 15.11 5.33
N LYS A 302 -25.19 14.95 6.57
CA LYS A 302 -25.33 16.03 7.55
C LYS A 302 -24.19 16.15 8.54
N ILE A 303 -23.30 15.15 8.63
CA ILE A 303 -22.16 15.17 9.55
C ILE A 303 -20.97 15.95 8.96
N SER A 304 -20.83 16.01 7.63
CA SER A 304 -19.72 16.69 6.95
C SER A 304 -20.15 17.33 5.64
N ASP A 305 -19.79 18.61 5.45
CA ASP A 305 -20.10 19.39 4.23
C ASP A 305 -19.17 19.07 3.05
N ARG A 306 -17.98 18.51 3.32
CA ARG A 306 -16.93 18.28 2.31
C ARG A 306 -16.88 16.84 1.81
N ILE A 307 -17.16 15.89 2.68
CA ILE A 307 -17.01 14.46 2.43
C ILE A 307 -18.27 13.78 2.93
N ASN A 308 -18.98 13.11 2.03
CA ASN A 308 -20.06 12.22 2.42
C ASN A 308 -19.43 11.08 3.26
N LEU A 309 -19.68 11.08 4.56
CA LEU A 309 -19.13 10.06 5.45
C LEU A 309 -19.85 8.75 5.17
N ARG A 310 -19.11 7.72 4.78
CA ARG A 310 -19.66 6.40 4.52
C ARG A 310 -19.21 5.44 5.60
N PHE A 311 -20.13 4.70 6.18
CA PHE A 311 -19.83 3.65 7.16
C PHE A 311 -20.21 2.30 6.58
N ALA A 312 -19.28 1.35 6.65
CA ALA A 312 -19.53 -0.06 6.38
C ALA A 312 -19.94 -0.74 7.69
N GLY A 313 -21.25 -0.81 7.95
CA GLY A 313 -21.84 -1.39 9.16
C GLY A 313 -22.25 -0.36 10.20
N GLN A 314 -22.15 -0.74 11.48
CA GLN A 314 -22.59 0.08 12.62
C GLN A 314 -21.64 1.25 12.87
N VAL A 315 -22.22 2.42 13.12
CA VAL A 315 -21.48 3.65 13.45
C VAL A 315 -21.05 3.66 14.92
N ARG A 316 -21.82 3.00 15.81
CA ARG A 316 -21.56 2.91 17.26
C ARG A 316 -21.28 4.25 17.93
N GLY A 317 -21.97 5.32 17.52
CA GLY A 317 -21.80 6.63 18.14
C GLY A 317 -20.42 7.26 17.97
N VAL A 318 -19.59 6.79 17.02
CA VAL A 318 -18.24 7.30 16.79
C VAL A 318 -18.28 8.49 15.82
N LEU A 319 -17.64 9.59 16.21
CA LEU A 319 -17.34 10.69 15.29
C LEU A 319 -15.98 10.44 14.60
N PRO A 320 -15.95 10.10 13.30
CA PRO A 320 -14.72 9.67 12.65
C PRO A 320 -13.76 10.84 12.51
N GLY A 321 -12.57 10.69 13.08
CA GLY A 321 -11.46 11.62 12.96
C GLY A 321 -10.54 11.24 11.81
N GLY A 322 -9.47 12.02 11.60
CA GLY A 322 -8.47 11.72 10.57
C GLY A 322 -8.64 12.53 9.27
N PRO A 323 -7.79 12.28 8.25
CA PRO A 323 -7.76 13.09 7.02
C PRO A 323 -9.08 13.12 6.24
N ASP A 324 -9.80 12.00 6.24
CA ASP A 324 -11.08 11.84 5.54
C ASP A 324 -12.30 11.90 6.49
N GLY A 325 -12.05 12.05 7.78
CA GLY A 325 -13.08 12.22 8.80
C GLY A 325 -13.50 13.68 8.92
N VAL A 326 -14.03 14.05 10.09
CA VAL A 326 -14.33 15.46 10.40
C VAL A 326 -13.04 16.17 10.78
N PHE A 327 -12.31 16.61 9.75
CA PHE A 327 -10.94 17.12 9.81
C PHE A 327 -10.72 18.25 10.83
N SER A 328 -11.72 19.14 11.00
CA SER A 328 -11.64 20.32 11.87
C SER A 328 -11.54 20.01 13.36
N LEU A 329 -11.74 18.75 13.76
CA LEU A 329 -11.96 18.38 15.17
C LEU A 329 -10.89 17.48 15.78
N SER A 330 -9.97 16.92 15.00
CA SER A 330 -9.16 15.79 15.52
C SER A 330 -7.67 15.78 15.23
N ILE A 331 -7.18 16.42 14.17
CA ILE A 331 -5.75 16.33 13.83
C ILE A 331 -5.05 17.61 14.25
N GLY A 332 -4.12 17.51 15.20
CA GLY A 332 -3.17 18.59 15.45
C GLY A 332 -2.53 18.98 14.12
N GLN A 333 -2.62 20.26 13.74
CA GLN A 333 -2.25 20.84 12.44
C GLN A 333 -0.81 20.52 11.94
N ASN A 334 -0.01 19.80 12.72
CA ASN A 334 1.38 19.43 12.43
C ASN A 334 1.59 17.94 12.10
N SER A 335 0.55 17.14 11.84
CA SER A 335 0.79 15.74 11.45
C SER A 335 1.33 15.69 10.01
N SER A 336 2.52 15.12 9.82
CA SER A 336 3.14 14.85 8.50
C SER A 336 2.24 14.02 7.58
N VAL A 337 1.18 13.42 8.11
CA VAL A 337 0.21 12.60 7.39
C VAL A 337 -0.62 13.42 6.40
N ALA A 338 -0.98 14.66 6.72
CA ALA A 338 -1.71 15.52 5.78
C ALA A 338 -0.86 15.84 4.54
N ASP A 339 0.43 16.09 4.73
CA ASP A 339 1.38 16.29 3.63
C ASP A 339 1.56 15.00 2.81
N VAL A 340 1.65 13.84 3.47
CA VAL A 340 1.78 12.54 2.79
C VAL A 340 0.53 12.20 1.96
N VAL A 341 -0.68 12.48 2.47
CA VAL A 341 -1.93 12.26 1.73
C VAL A 341 -2.08 13.26 0.57
N ALA A 342 -1.60 14.49 0.75
CA ALA A 342 -1.62 15.50 -0.31
C ALA A 342 -0.59 15.23 -1.44
N GLU A 343 0.44 14.42 -1.17
CA GLU A 343 1.41 14.00 -2.18
C GLU A 343 0.78 12.97 -3.15
N SER A 344 0.83 13.23 -4.45
CA SER A 344 0.16 12.39 -5.47
C SER A 344 0.78 11.00 -5.69
N ASP A 345 1.76 10.60 -4.89
CA ASP A 345 2.41 9.29 -4.98
C ASP A 345 1.71 8.19 -4.17
N VAL A 346 0.73 8.55 -3.34
CA VAL A 346 -0.02 7.61 -2.51
C VAL A 346 -1.15 7.00 -3.34
N MET A 347 -1.05 5.70 -3.63
CA MET A 347 -2.07 4.99 -4.43
C MET A 347 -3.33 4.67 -3.62
N SER A 348 -3.12 4.27 -2.37
CA SER A 348 -4.14 3.94 -1.40
C SER A 348 -3.55 4.09 -0.01
N TYR A 349 -4.40 4.41 0.95
CA TYR A 349 -4.02 4.43 2.35
C TYR A 349 -5.19 3.99 3.21
N ASN A 350 -4.85 3.34 4.30
CA ASN A 350 -5.77 2.97 5.34
C ASN A 350 -5.23 3.50 6.66
N TYR A 351 -6.09 4.06 7.50
CA TYR A 351 -5.70 4.45 8.85
C TYR A 351 -6.68 3.95 9.87
N THR A 352 -6.18 3.69 11.07
CA THR A 352 -7.01 3.30 12.20
C THR A 352 -6.75 4.25 13.36
N LEU A 353 -7.83 4.77 13.96
CA LEU A 353 -7.80 5.62 15.15
C LEU A 353 -8.59 4.96 16.29
N LEU A 354 -8.11 5.07 17.52
CA LEU A 354 -8.81 4.57 18.71
C LEU A 354 -9.76 5.62 19.27
N GLN A 355 -10.97 5.69 18.72
CA GLN A 355 -11.93 6.77 19.00
C GLN A 355 -13.02 6.34 19.98
N GLN A 356 -13.58 7.31 20.67
CA GLN A 356 -14.66 7.07 21.62
C GLN A 356 -15.99 7.12 20.88
N GLY A 357 -16.79 6.08 21.08
CA GLY A 357 -18.17 5.97 20.62
C GLY A 357 -19.12 5.70 21.77
N LEU A 358 -20.25 5.09 21.44
CA LEU A 358 -21.30 4.68 22.34
C LEU A 358 -21.38 3.15 22.33
N ASN A 359 -21.18 2.52 23.49
CA ASN A 359 -21.58 1.13 23.68
C ASN A 359 -23.02 1.12 24.18
N SER A 360 -23.92 0.71 23.30
CA SER A 360 -25.30 0.44 23.65
C SER A 360 -25.83 -0.82 23.00
N GLN A 361 -26.81 -1.42 23.67
CA GLN A 361 -27.59 -2.51 23.14
C GLN A 361 -29.06 -2.24 23.42
N VAL A 362 -29.84 -2.17 22.35
CA VAL A 362 -31.30 -2.05 22.42
C VAL A 362 -31.93 -3.44 22.32
N SER A 363 -32.85 -3.74 23.24
CA SER A 363 -33.69 -4.93 23.19
C SER A 363 -35.14 -4.53 23.42
N CYS A 364 -36.04 -4.89 22.51
CA CYS A 364 -37.44 -4.51 22.60
C CYS A 364 -38.35 -5.72 22.82
N GLN A 365 -39.46 -5.48 23.50
CA GLN A 365 -40.52 -6.47 23.69
C GLN A 365 -41.88 -5.80 23.75
N TYR A 366 -42.94 -6.55 23.46
CA TYR A 366 -44.30 -6.07 23.71
C TYR A 366 -44.56 -5.93 25.21
N ALA A 367 -45.23 -4.85 25.58
CA ALA A 367 -45.70 -4.59 26.93
C ALA A 367 -47.23 -4.58 26.98
N ASN A 368 -47.80 -4.94 28.13
CA ASN A 368 -49.25 -4.80 28.34
C ASN A 368 -49.60 -3.35 28.72
N ASP A 369 -48.72 -2.71 29.49
CA ASP A 369 -48.91 -1.36 30.02
C ASP A 369 -47.89 -0.40 29.40
N SER A 370 -48.25 0.89 29.36
CA SER A 370 -47.41 1.97 28.85
C SER A 370 -47.54 3.17 29.79
N PRO A 371 -46.44 3.87 30.12
CA PRO A 371 -46.49 5.09 30.92
C PRO A 371 -47.06 6.28 30.12
N ILE A 372 -47.26 6.12 28.81
CA ILE A 372 -47.71 7.18 27.91
C ILE A 372 -49.23 7.37 28.03
N GLY A 373 -49.62 8.55 28.46
CA GLY A 373 -50.98 9.06 28.43
C GLY A 373 -51.19 10.04 27.28
N PHE A 374 -52.40 10.07 26.73
CA PHE A 374 -52.81 11.01 25.69
C PHE A 374 -53.77 12.04 26.27
N ARG A 375 -53.57 13.30 25.92
CA ARG A 375 -54.48 14.40 26.25
C ARG A 375 -54.81 15.15 24.96
N SER A 376 -56.10 15.40 24.73
CA SER A 376 -56.52 16.30 23.65
C SER A 376 -56.02 17.71 23.93
N PHE A 377 -55.47 18.38 22.92
CA PHE A 377 -55.08 19.77 23.06
C PHE A 377 -56.32 20.66 23.14
N GLU A 378 -56.42 21.52 24.17
CA GLU A 378 -57.57 22.40 24.34
C GLU A 378 -57.75 23.30 23.09
N GLY A 379 -58.86 23.10 22.38
CA GLY A 379 -59.21 23.90 21.21
C GLY A 379 -58.73 23.35 19.85
N SER A 380 -58.17 22.14 19.76
CA SER A 380 -57.85 21.50 18.48
C SER A 380 -58.06 19.99 18.51
N ASP A 381 -58.91 19.48 17.61
CA ASP A 381 -59.06 18.04 17.37
C ASP A 381 -57.91 17.47 16.52
N VAL A 382 -57.09 18.34 15.93
CA VAL A 382 -56.01 17.98 14.99
C VAL A 382 -54.69 17.72 15.73
N ILE A 383 -54.60 18.11 17.00
CA ILE A 383 -53.36 18.03 17.78
C ILE A 383 -53.62 17.15 19.02
N SER A 384 -52.81 16.12 19.16
CA SER A 384 -52.75 15.28 20.35
C SER A 384 -51.49 15.64 21.14
N ARG A 385 -51.57 15.57 22.46
CA ARG A 385 -50.42 15.73 23.34
C ARG A 385 -50.17 14.40 24.05
N SER A 386 -48.99 13.82 23.85
CA SER A 386 -48.53 12.65 24.60
C SER A 386 -47.73 13.12 25.83
N THR A 387 -47.98 12.47 26.97
CA THR A 387 -47.31 12.76 28.25
C THR A 387 -46.95 11.43 28.90
N GLY A 388 -45.73 11.24 29.40
CA GLY A 388 -45.39 10.04 30.16
C GLY A 388 -45.38 10.24 31.66
N ASN A 389 -45.55 9.14 32.40
CA ASN A 389 -45.34 9.10 33.85
C ASN A 389 -44.48 7.90 34.24
N CYS A 390 -43.17 8.11 34.42
CA CYS A 390 -42.22 7.03 34.73
C CYS A 390 -42.46 6.42 36.12
N SER A 391 -43.05 7.17 37.06
CA SER A 391 -43.40 6.64 38.39
C SER A 391 -44.43 5.51 38.34
N SER A 392 -45.33 5.53 37.33
CA SER A 392 -46.36 4.50 37.16
C SER A 392 -45.80 3.10 36.86
N VAL A 393 -44.62 3.05 36.25
CA VAL A 393 -43.88 1.82 35.89
C VAL A 393 -42.69 1.57 36.83
N GLY A 394 -42.59 2.35 37.93
CA GLY A 394 -41.53 2.22 38.91
C GLY A 394 -40.15 2.65 38.41
N ALA A 395 -40.09 3.48 37.36
CA ALA A 395 -38.89 4.10 36.80
C ALA A 395 -38.78 5.57 37.25
N ILE A 396 -37.69 6.23 36.87
CA ILE A 396 -37.42 7.65 37.16
C ILE A 396 -37.56 8.42 35.84
N ASP A 397 -38.07 9.65 35.88
CA ASP A 397 -38.08 10.51 34.69
C ASP A 397 -36.64 10.76 34.25
N PHE A 398 -36.38 10.68 32.95
CA PHE A 398 -35.00 10.75 32.44
C PHE A 398 -34.46 12.19 32.39
N ALA A 399 -35.33 13.20 32.48
CA ALA A 399 -34.96 14.62 32.47
C ALA A 399 -35.79 15.35 33.55
N ASP A 400 -35.16 16.30 34.24
CA ASP A 400 -35.77 17.09 35.32
C ASP A 400 -36.57 18.31 34.82
N ASP A 401 -36.58 18.58 33.51
CA ASP A 401 -37.21 19.77 32.93
C ASP A 401 -38.74 19.62 32.79
N PRO A 402 -39.55 20.48 33.46
CA PRO A 402 -41.01 20.46 33.34
C PRO A 402 -41.54 20.85 31.95
N ASP A 403 -40.78 21.55 31.10
CA ASP A 403 -41.22 21.93 29.74
C ASP A 403 -41.07 20.77 28.74
N LEU A 404 -40.24 19.76 29.07
CA LEU A 404 -40.11 18.49 28.36
C LEU A 404 -41.26 17.50 28.64
N THR A 405 -42.25 17.88 29.46
CA THR A 405 -43.30 16.97 29.96
C THR A 405 -44.35 16.56 28.91
N SER A 406 -44.28 17.07 27.68
CA SER A 406 -45.23 16.67 26.66
C SER A 406 -44.73 16.83 25.22
N ALA A 407 -44.87 15.78 24.41
CA ALA A 407 -44.67 15.87 22.97
C ALA A 407 -45.99 16.25 22.29
N VAL A 408 -45.92 17.21 21.36
CA VAL A 408 -47.07 17.67 20.58
C VAL A 408 -47.05 16.92 19.26
N GLU A 409 -48.07 16.10 19.04
CA GLU A 409 -48.19 15.23 17.88
C GLU A 409 -49.43 15.60 17.06
N VAL A 410 -49.37 15.35 15.76
CA VAL A 410 -50.56 15.47 14.91
C VAL A 410 -51.48 14.29 15.20
N ASN A 411 -52.76 14.57 15.49
CA ASN A 411 -53.78 13.55 15.72
C ASN A 411 -54.11 12.83 14.40
N ALA A 412 -53.31 11.80 14.09
CA ALA A 412 -53.35 11.04 12.86
C ALA A 412 -54.09 9.70 13.01
N ALA A 413 -54.55 9.15 11.88
CA ALA A 413 -55.14 7.81 11.84
C ALA A 413 -54.13 6.69 12.18
N ASN A 414 -52.84 7.00 12.14
CA ASN A 414 -51.71 6.14 12.48
C ASN A 414 -50.74 6.95 13.33
N LEU A 415 -50.89 6.91 14.64
CA LEU A 415 -50.09 7.70 15.58
C LEU A 415 -49.13 6.79 16.34
N LEU A 416 -47.84 7.17 16.37
CA LEU A 416 -46.82 6.52 17.19
C LEU A 416 -46.30 7.52 18.22
N ALA A 417 -46.60 7.28 19.50
CA ALA A 417 -46.09 8.10 20.60
C ALA A 417 -44.82 7.49 21.20
N TYR A 418 -43.99 8.36 21.75
CA TYR A 418 -42.72 8.00 22.40
C TYR A 418 -42.61 8.58 23.81
N TRP A 419 -41.95 7.84 24.68
CA TRP A 419 -41.46 8.35 25.97
C TRP A 419 -40.23 7.59 26.42
N ALA A 420 -39.38 8.21 27.22
CA ALA A 420 -38.23 7.55 27.84
C ALA A 420 -38.30 7.66 29.37
N CYS A 421 -37.72 6.68 30.05
CA CYS A 421 -37.53 6.69 31.50
C CYS A 421 -36.15 6.15 31.84
N GLN A 422 -35.55 6.64 32.91
CA GLN A 422 -34.36 6.02 33.49
C GLN A 422 -34.78 4.84 34.37
N ALA A 423 -34.20 3.66 34.14
CA ALA A 423 -34.42 2.53 35.02
C ALA A 423 -33.78 2.81 36.40
N LYS A 424 -34.36 2.28 37.47
CA LYS A 424 -33.82 2.48 38.82
C LYS A 424 -32.37 1.98 38.87
N PRO A 425 -31.42 2.81 39.34
CA PRO A 425 -30.03 2.41 39.41
C PRO A 425 -29.90 1.18 40.32
N GLN A 426 -29.28 0.12 39.78
CA GLN A 426 -28.87 -1.05 40.56
C GLN A 426 -27.39 -0.90 40.91
N ASP A 427 -27.03 -1.14 42.18
CA ASP A 427 -25.65 -0.97 42.66
C ASP A 427 -24.65 -1.72 41.77
N GLY A 428 -23.71 -0.98 41.18
CA GLY A 428 -22.64 -1.52 40.35
C GLY A 428 -23.02 -1.86 38.90
N GLN A 429 -24.25 -1.57 38.45
CA GLN A 429 -24.63 -1.72 37.04
C GLN A 429 -24.55 -0.38 36.29
N PRO A 430 -24.19 -0.39 34.99
CA PRO A 430 -24.23 0.80 34.15
C PRO A 430 -25.67 1.33 34.04
N PRO A 431 -25.85 2.64 33.79
CA PRO A 431 -27.17 3.21 33.61
C PRO A 431 -27.92 2.49 32.48
N SER A 432 -29.21 2.27 32.71
CA SER A 432 -30.11 1.67 31.72
C SER A 432 -31.36 2.51 31.57
N TYR A 433 -31.87 2.55 30.35
CA TYR A 433 -33.00 3.39 29.98
C TYR A 433 -34.09 2.54 29.34
N LEU A 434 -35.34 2.92 29.59
CA LEU A 434 -36.53 2.27 29.10
C LEU A 434 -37.22 3.22 28.14
N LEU A 435 -37.28 2.84 26.87
CA LEU A 435 -37.98 3.57 25.81
C LEU A 435 -39.34 2.92 25.61
N TYR A 436 -40.38 3.73 25.56
CA TYR A 436 -41.75 3.30 25.39
C TYR A 436 -42.26 3.83 24.06
N PHE A 437 -42.84 2.93 23.27
CA PHE A 437 -43.49 3.22 22.02
C PHE A 437 -44.93 2.76 22.11
N GLN A 438 -45.86 3.64 21.77
CA GLN A 438 -47.28 3.32 21.80
C GLN A 438 -47.95 3.68 20.49
N GLY A 439 -48.32 2.64 19.74
CA GLY A 439 -49.17 2.75 18.57
C GLY A 439 -50.62 2.97 18.96
N GLN A 440 -51.22 4.03 18.43
CA GLN A 440 -52.66 4.32 18.57
C GLN A 440 -53.39 4.00 17.26
N THR A 441 -54.73 4.06 17.32
CA THR A 441 -55.59 3.94 16.13
C THR A 441 -55.26 2.67 15.32
N ASN A 442 -54.82 2.74 14.06
CA ASN A 442 -54.49 1.52 13.31
C ASN A 442 -53.15 0.90 13.74
N TYR A 443 -52.21 1.69 14.29
CA TYR A 443 -50.98 1.13 14.86
C TYR A 443 -51.24 0.40 16.18
N SER A 444 -52.41 0.52 16.80
CA SER A 444 -52.74 -0.22 18.02
C SER A 444 -52.74 -1.75 17.82
N SER A 445 -53.18 -2.22 16.64
CA SER A 445 -53.24 -3.64 16.31
C SER A 445 -51.94 -4.18 15.72
N THR A 446 -51.13 -3.36 15.05
CA THR A 446 -49.85 -3.78 14.45
C THR A 446 -48.68 -3.59 15.41
N ILE A 447 -48.52 -2.38 15.97
CA ILE A 447 -47.40 -1.99 16.84
C ILE A 447 -47.79 -2.16 18.31
N GLY A 448 -48.96 -1.66 18.73
CA GLY A 448 -49.36 -1.72 20.13
C GLY A 448 -48.38 -1.02 21.07
N ASN A 449 -48.17 -1.59 22.25
CA ASN A 449 -47.23 -1.06 23.25
C ASN A 449 -45.93 -1.87 23.16
N ILE A 450 -44.82 -1.19 22.85
CA ILE A 450 -43.48 -1.77 22.82
C ILE A 450 -42.63 -1.05 23.87
N THR A 451 -41.90 -1.83 24.66
CA THR A 451 -40.89 -1.31 25.58
C THR A 451 -39.53 -1.80 25.13
N CYS A 452 -38.60 -0.88 24.91
CA CYS A 452 -37.22 -1.15 24.57
C CYS A 452 -36.32 -0.81 25.77
N THR A 453 -35.44 -1.73 26.12
CA THR A 453 -34.40 -1.53 27.12
C THR A 453 -33.10 -1.20 26.41
N VAL A 454 -32.46 -0.12 26.84
CA VAL A 454 -31.13 0.30 26.39
C VAL A 454 -30.15 0.03 27.51
N SER A 455 -29.32 -1.01 27.37
CA SER A 455 -28.33 -1.37 28.39
C SER A 455 -27.18 -2.20 27.80
N PRO A 456 -25.91 -1.87 28.09
CA PRO A 456 -25.48 -0.65 28.79
C PRO A 456 -25.73 0.61 27.94
N LEU A 457 -25.62 1.81 28.53
CA LEU A 457 -25.48 3.06 27.77
C LEU A 457 -24.26 3.80 28.32
N GLN A 458 -23.11 3.64 27.66
CA GLN A 458 -21.84 4.14 28.19
C GLN A 458 -20.82 4.48 27.08
N PRO A 459 -19.89 5.44 27.30
CA PRO A 459 -18.76 5.65 26.42
C PRO A 459 -17.90 4.40 26.29
N ALA A 460 -17.44 4.13 25.08
CA ALA A 460 -16.54 3.04 24.81
C ALA A 460 -15.55 3.40 23.72
N THR A 461 -14.36 2.80 23.75
CA THR A 461 -13.33 3.03 22.74
C THR A 461 -13.41 1.93 21.68
N PHE A 462 -13.44 2.36 20.42
CA PHE A 462 -13.48 1.49 19.25
C PHE A 462 -12.30 1.81 18.31
N PRO A 463 -11.71 0.80 17.66
CA PRO A 463 -10.80 1.03 16.54
C PRO A 463 -11.63 1.38 15.30
N VAL A 464 -11.38 2.56 14.75
CA VAL A 464 -12.08 3.11 13.59
C VAL A 464 -11.12 3.09 12.42
N GLU A 465 -11.34 2.19 11.47
CA GLU A 465 -10.53 2.07 10.27
C GLU A 465 -11.17 2.83 9.11
N PHE A 466 -10.37 3.57 8.36
CA PHE A 466 -10.75 4.14 7.08
C PHE A 466 -9.98 3.45 5.96
N GLU A 467 -10.66 3.11 4.87
CA GLU A 467 -10.06 2.57 3.65
C GLU A 467 -10.27 3.54 2.48
N SER A 468 -9.19 4.12 1.95
CA SER A 468 -9.29 5.15 0.91
C SER A 468 -9.87 4.64 -0.41
N VAL A 469 -9.71 3.35 -0.71
CA VAL A 469 -10.21 2.74 -1.96
C VAL A 469 -11.72 2.59 -1.94
N ALA A 470 -12.27 2.15 -0.80
CA ALA A 470 -13.71 2.06 -0.59
C ALA A 470 -14.33 3.44 -0.28
N GLY A 471 -13.55 4.35 0.30
CA GLY A 471 -14.00 5.64 0.79
C GLY A 471 -14.98 5.49 1.94
N SER A 472 -14.74 4.52 2.83
CA SER A 472 -15.65 4.18 3.94
C SER A 472 -14.90 3.89 5.23
N PHE A 473 -15.57 4.18 6.34
CA PHE A 473 -15.17 3.87 7.70
C PHE A 473 -15.73 2.52 8.14
N PHE A 474 -14.94 1.80 8.91
CA PHE A 474 -15.31 0.56 9.58
C PHE A 474 -15.04 0.70 11.07
N VAL A 475 -16.04 0.40 11.89
CA VAL A 475 -15.90 0.43 13.34
C VAL A 475 -15.73 -0.99 13.86
N GLY A 476 -14.57 -1.27 14.44
CA GLY A 476 -14.26 -2.59 14.98
C GLY A 476 -14.93 -2.88 16.32
N GLN A 477 -14.46 -3.94 16.99
CA GLN A 477 -14.99 -4.34 18.29
C GLN A 477 -14.56 -3.38 19.40
N GLN A 478 -15.40 -3.29 20.43
CA GLN A 478 -15.09 -2.53 21.63
C GLN A 478 -13.78 -3.01 22.27
N ILE A 479 -12.93 -2.05 22.64
CA ILE A 479 -11.68 -2.31 23.38
C ILE A 479 -11.93 -2.10 24.87
N ASP A 480 -12.40 -0.90 25.23
CA ASP A 480 -12.63 -0.48 26.61
C ASP A 480 -13.99 0.21 26.73
N SER A 481 -14.56 0.22 27.94
CA SER A 481 -15.73 1.03 28.27
C SER A 481 -15.60 1.66 29.64
N THR A 482 -16.17 2.85 29.77
CA THR A 482 -16.20 3.65 30.99
C THR A 482 -17.59 4.20 31.16
N ASN A 483 -18.06 4.41 32.39
CA ASN A 483 -19.34 5.07 32.61
C ASN A 483 -19.30 6.53 32.17
N PHE A 484 -20.45 7.09 31.80
CA PHE A 484 -20.60 8.53 31.62
C PHE A 484 -20.30 9.24 32.94
N SER A 485 -19.56 10.35 32.85
CA SER A 485 -19.35 11.26 33.97
C SER A 485 -20.39 12.40 33.98
N SER A 486 -21.00 12.68 32.83
CA SER A 486 -22.06 13.69 32.61
C SER A 486 -23.38 12.99 32.25
N ILE A 487 -24.49 13.47 32.81
CA ILE A 487 -25.84 12.89 32.60
C ILE A 487 -26.51 13.48 31.35
N GLU A 488 -26.07 14.68 30.97
CA GLU A 488 -26.60 15.49 29.88
C GLU A 488 -26.52 14.77 28.52
N PHE A 489 -25.39 14.11 28.22
CA PHE A 489 -25.23 13.42 26.93
C PHE A 489 -26.25 12.28 26.69
N PRO A 490 -26.46 11.35 27.64
CA PRO A 490 -27.58 10.41 27.58
C PRO A 490 -28.95 11.06 27.43
N GLU A 491 -29.23 12.17 28.14
CA GLU A 491 -30.52 12.85 28.09
C GLU A 491 -30.79 13.47 26.71
N ASP A 492 -29.81 14.20 26.17
CA ASP A 492 -29.83 14.78 24.82
C ASP A 492 -30.12 13.72 23.76
N LEU A 493 -29.50 12.54 23.89
CA LEU A 493 -29.68 11.44 22.96
C LEU A 493 -31.11 10.88 23.00
N LEU A 494 -31.67 10.71 24.19
CA LEU A 494 -33.05 10.23 24.36
C LEU A 494 -34.08 11.27 23.92
N PHE A 495 -33.78 12.55 24.12
CA PHE A 495 -34.57 13.65 23.61
C PHE A 495 -34.57 13.68 22.07
N ALA A 496 -33.38 13.56 21.45
CA ALA A 496 -33.23 13.52 20.00
C ALA A 496 -34.06 12.40 19.35
N ILE A 497 -34.10 11.21 19.96
CA ILE A 497 -34.93 10.09 19.49
C ILE A 497 -36.42 10.46 19.52
N GLY A 498 -36.87 11.14 20.58
CA GLY A 498 -38.26 11.61 20.67
C GLY A 498 -38.60 12.66 19.62
N ASP A 499 -37.68 13.59 19.36
CA ASP A 499 -37.81 14.60 18.31
C ASP A 499 -37.84 13.97 16.91
N ILE A 500 -37.06 12.92 16.66
CA ILE A 500 -37.13 12.14 15.40
C ILE A 500 -38.49 11.50 15.23
N ILE A 501 -39.01 10.82 16.27
CA ILE A 501 -40.27 10.09 16.18
C ILE A 501 -41.44 11.04 15.96
N SER A 502 -41.46 12.16 16.70
CA SER A 502 -42.49 13.18 16.57
C SER A 502 -42.39 13.89 15.20
N SER A 503 -41.19 14.20 14.72
CA SER A 503 -40.97 14.82 13.41
C SER A 503 -41.26 13.87 12.23
N ALA A 504 -41.12 12.56 12.44
CA ALA A 504 -41.48 11.52 11.46
C ALA A 504 -43.00 11.34 11.32
N GLN A 505 -43.80 11.92 12.22
CA GLN A 505 -45.26 11.86 12.18
C GLN A 505 -45.83 12.82 11.14
N ASN A 506 -46.67 12.31 10.25
CA ASN A 506 -47.52 13.10 9.36
C ASN A 506 -49.01 12.79 9.62
N PHE A 507 -49.92 13.41 8.86
CA PHE A 507 -51.38 13.22 9.03
C PHE A 507 -51.87 11.79 8.77
N GLN A 508 -51.11 10.98 8.03
CA GLN A 508 -51.50 9.66 7.59
C GLN A 508 -50.68 8.53 8.22
N SER A 509 -49.41 8.76 8.55
CA SER A 509 -48.50 7.72 9.04
C SER A 509 -47.33 8.28 9.82
N ASN A 510 -46.55 7.37 10.41
CA ASN A 510 -45.26 7.67 11.00
C ASN A 510 -44.17 6.94 10.20
N LEU A 511 -43.20 7.68 9.65
CA LEU A 511 -42.19 7.10 8.77
C LEU A 511 -41.35 6.02 9.46
N LEU A 512 -41.07 6.17 10.76
CA LEU A 512 -40.30 5.21 11.54
C LEU A 512 -41.07 3.89 11.71
N ALA A 513 -42.36 3.99 12.07
CA ALA A 513 -43.26 2.84 12.14
C ALA A 513 -43.37 2.12 10.79
N ASP A 514 -43.52 2.88 9.71
CA ASP A 514 -43.68 2.32 8.36
C ASP A 514 -42.41 1.59 7.89
N ILE A 515 -41.20 2.09 8.21
CA ILE A 515 -39.94 1.39 7.90
C ILE A 515 -39.89 0.01 8.57
N VAL A 516 -40.31 -0.09 9.84
CA VAL A 516 -40.37 -1.37 10.57
C VAL A 516 -41.40 -2.30 9.96
N ILE A 517 -42.61 -1.79 9.71
CA ILE A 517 -43.70 -2.58 9.12
C ILE A 517 -43.31 -3.08 7.73
N GLU A 518 -42.79 -2.21 6.87
CA GLU A 518 -42.32 -2.55 5.53
C GLU A 518 -41.22 -3.61 5.57
N SER A 519 -40.23 -3.43 6.45
CA SER A 519 -39.14 -4.40 6.60
C SER A 519 -39.65 -5.77 7.05
N GLY A 520 -40.58 -5.79 8.00
CA GLY A 520 -41.23 -7.03 8.45
C GLY A 520 -42.05 -7.71 7.34
N VAL A 521 -42.85 -6.95 6.60
CA VAL A 521 -43.65 -7.50 5.49
C VAL A 521 -42.75 -8.03 4.37
N LYS A 522 -41.72 -7.28 4.00
CA LYS A 522 -40.87 -7.59 2.84
C LYS A 522 -39.87 -8.72 3.10
N TYR A 523 -39.26 -8.75 4.28
CA TYR A 523 -38.16 -9.67 4.58
C TYR A 523 -38.57 -10.85 5.47
N HIS A 524 -39.64 -10.70 6.26
CA HIS A 524 -40.14 -11.75 7.16
C HIS A 524 -41.55 -12.25 6.80
N GLU A 525 -42.16 -11.75 5.72
CA GLU A 525 -43.52 -12.11 5.30
C GLU A 525 -44.59 -11.88 6.38
N LEU A 526 -44.36 -10.90 7.26
CA LEU A 526 -45.28 -10.57 8.37
C LEU A 526 -46.55 -9.87 7.87
N SER A 527 -47.62 -9.93 8.67
CA SER A 527 -48.85 -9.19 8.39
C SER A 527 -48.71 -7.72 8.79
N SER A 528 -49.01 -6.80 7.86
CA SER A 528 -48.99 -5.34 8.11
C SER A 528 -50.04 -4.83 9.11
N THR A 529 -50.97 -5.69 9.53
CA THR A 529 -52.16 -5.30 10.34
C THR A 529 -52.22 -5.98 11.70
N ALA A 530 -51.36 -6.96 11.95
CA ALA A 530 -51.38 -7.79 13.15
C ALA A 530 -50.03 -7.74 13.88
N ARG A 531 -50.07 -7.88 15.20
CA ARG A 531 -48.85 -8.01 16.02
C ARG A 531 -48.13 -9.31 15.69
N ASP A 532 -46.80 -9.23 15.68
CA ASP A 532 -45.91 -10.36 15.48
C ASP A 532 -44.66 -10.20 16.36
N PRO A 533 -44.18 -11.27 17.03
CA PRO A 533 -43.00 -11.19 17.89
C PRO A 533 -41.71 -10.72 17.21
N ALA A 534 -41.62 -10.73 15.87
CA ALA A 534 -40.47 -10.21 15.14
C ALA A 534 -40.44 -8.67 15.04
N TYR A 535 -41.58 -7.97 15.20
CA TYR A 535 -41.59 -6.51 15.12
C TYR A 535 -40.76 -5.81 16.22
N PRO A 536 -40.82 -6.24 17.50
CA PRO A 536 -39.92 -5.72 18.52
C PRO A 536 -38.44 -5.82 18.14
N ASP A 537 -37.98 -6.94 17.57
CA ASP A 537 -36.58 -7.09 17.15
C ASP A 537 -36.20 -6.09 16.05
N LEU A 538 -37.10 -5.84 15.09
CA LEU A 538 -36.91 -4.82 14.06
C LEU A 538 -36.88 -3.40 14.65
N PHE A 539 -37.72 -3.11 15.65
CA PHE A 539 -37.66 -1.85 16.40
C PHE A 539 -36.33 -1.73 17.15
N ALA A 540 -35.82 -2.80 17.76
CA ALA A 540 -34.55 -2.80 18.47
C ALA A 540 -33.40 -2.44 17.53
N SER A 541 -33.33 -3.10 16.36
CA SER A 541 -32.33 -2.79 15.33
C SER A 541 -32.46 -1.35 14.82
N LEU A 542 -33.68 -0.88 14.52
CA LEU A 542 -33.89 0.48 14.04
C LEU A 542 -33.43 1.54 15.06
N ILE A 543 -33.86 1.39 16.31
CA ILE A 543 -33.53 2.34 17.38
C ILE A 543 -32.04 2.30 17.70
N GLN A 544 -31.40 1.12 17.62
CA GLN A 544 -29.95 1.03 17.75
C GLN A 544 -29.23 1.87 16.68
N GLY A 545 -29.63 1.77 15.41
CA GLY A 545 -29.02 2.55 14.33
C GLY A 545 -29.26 4.05 14.46
N ILE A 546 -30.48 4.46 14.85
CA ILE A 546 -30.80 5.86 15.13
C ILE A 546 -29.95 6.39 16.30
N MET A 547 -29.84 5.62 17.38
CA MET A 547 -29.05 5.99 18.56
C MET A 547 -27.57 6.11 18.25
N ASP A 548 -27.01 5.19 17.46
CA ASP A 548 -25.63 5.25 17.00
C ASP A 548 -25.37 6.51 16.17
N TYR A 549 -26.31 6.90 15.31
CA TYR A 549 -26.20 8.12 14.52
C TYR A 549 -26.31 9.39 15.39
N GLU A 550 -27.35 9.49 16.22
CA GLU A 550 -27.57 10.67 17.06
C GLU A 550 -26.45 10.84 18.10
N ALA A 551 -25.87 9.75 18.62
CA ALA A 551 -24.69 9.84 19.47
C ALA A 551 -23.48 10.40 18.71
N THR A 552 -23.32 10.03 17.44
CA THR A 552 -22.26 10.56 16.56
C THR A 552 -22.47 12.05 16.27
N TYR A 553 -23.71 12.43 15.98
CA TYR A 553 -24.07 13.81 15.68
C TYR A 553 -24.01 14.70 16.93
N ASN A 554 -24.43 14.21 18.09
CA ASN A 554 -24.30 14.93 19.34
C ASN A 554 -22.81 15.18 19.67
N ARG A 555 -21.95 14.17 19.49
CA ARG A 555 -20.49 14.35 19.58
C ARG A 555 -19.97 15.43 18.63
N LEU A 556 -20.54 15.55 17.41
CA LEU A 556 -20.18 16.61 16.49
C LEU A 556 -20.52 18.00 17.04
N ILE A 557 -21.71 18.17 17.63
CA ILE A 557 -22.13 19.45 18.22
C ILE A 557 -21.18 19.86 19.35
N TYR A 558 -20.94 18.97 20.32
CA TYR A 558 -20.02 19.26 21.42
C TYR A 558 -18.60 19.51 20.91
N SER A 559 -18.15 18.74 19.92
CA SER A 559 -16.81 18.89 19.35
C SER A 559 -16.67 20.22 18.59
N ALA A 560 -17.70 20.69 17.90
CA ALA A 560 -17.66 22.00 17.24
C ALA A 560 -17.62 23.18 18.24
N SER A 561 -17.97 22.96 19.50
CA SER A 561 -17.81 23.90 20.62
C SER A 561 -16.44 23.80 21.33
N VAL A 562 -15.54 22.93 20.85
CA VAL A 562 -14.20 22.67 21.44
C VAL A 562 -13.28 23.89 21.61
N PRO A 563 -13.33 24.97 20.81
CA PRO A 563 -12.47 26.14 21.09
C PRO A 563 -12.63 26.71 22.51
N GLN A 564 -13.71 26.34 23.22
CA GLN A 564 -14.00 26.75 24.58
C GLN A 564 -13.80 25.62 25.62
N ALA A 565 -13.44 24.41 25.19
CA ALA A 565 -13.31 23.24 26.07
C ALA A 565 -11.99 23.28 26.86
N PRO A 566 -12.02 22.99 28.18
CA PRO A 566 -10.81 22.81 28.99
C PRO A 566 -9.94 21.65 28.47
N PRO A 567 -8.60 21.71 28.61
CA PRO A 567 -7.72 20.60 28.24
C PRO A 567 -8.04 19.28 28.95
N SER A 568 -8.63 19.34 30.15
CA SER A 568 -9.11 18.17 30.90
C SER A 568 -10.26 17.43 30.23
N CYS A 569 -10.97 18.07 29.29
CA CYS A 569 -12.03 17.46 28.49
C CYS A 569 -11.51 16.78 27.23
N THR A 570 -10.23 16.93 26.91
CA THR A 570 -9.65 16.37 25.70
C THR A 570 -8.77 15.19 26.03
N ARG A 571 -8.90 14.11 25.26
CA ARG A 571 -8.00 12.96 25.32
C ARG A 571 -7.19 12.87 24.04
N SER A 572 -5.95 12.41 24.15
CA SER A 572 -5.16 12.04 22.98
C SER A 572 -5.59 10.66 22.49
N ILE A 573 -5.74 10.53 21.18
CA ILE A 573 -6.04 9.27 20.51
C ILE A 573 -4.84 8.87 19.66
N ASP A 574 -4.39 7.63 19.88
CA ASP A 574 -3.35 7.01 19.09
C ASP A 574 -3.96 6.17 17.97
N GLY A 575 -3.18 6.02 16.90
CA GLY A 575 -3.56 5.25 15.75
C GLY A 575 -2.37 4.92 14.86
N TRP A 576 -2.66 4.26 13.74
CA TRP A 576 -1.69 3.95 12.72
C TRP A 576 -2.22 4.33 11.36
N PHE A 577 -1.34 4.90 10.54
CA PHE A 577 -1.56 5.25 9.15
C PHE A 577 -0.74 4.30 8.30
N SER A 578 -1.36 3.60 7.37
CA SER A 578 -0.71 2.71 6.43
C SER A 578 -0.97 3.20 5.02
N TYR A 579 0.08 3.30 4.20
CA TYR A 579 -0.07 3.84 2.86
C TYR A 579 0.79 3.08 1.87
N GLN A 580 0.27 2.93 0.66
CA GLN A 580 0.91 2.19 -0.41
C GLN A 580 1.59 3.17 -1.36
N VAL A 581 2.91 3.03 -1.49
CA VAL A 581 3.72 3.80 -2.44
C VAL A 581 4.52 2.87 -3.36
N ILE A 582 4.96 3.41 -4.50
CA ILE A 582 5.88 2.73 -5.40
C ILE A 582 7.31 2.90 -4.87
N GLY A 583 8.05 1.80 -4.77
CA GLY A 583 9.43 1.84 -4.27
C GLY A 583 10.19 0.53 -4.43
N TRP A 584 11.31 0.40 -3.71
CA TRP A 584 12.11 -0.82 -3.70
C TRP A 584 12.19 -1.38 -2.28
N ASN A 585 11.64 -2.57 -2.06
CA ASN A 585 11.87 -3.32 -0.82
C ASN A 585 12.92 -4.41 -1.07
N VAL A 586 14.12 -4.19 -0.54
CA VAL A 586 15.25 -5.10 -0.72
C VAL A 586 15.36 -6.01 0.49
N THR A 587 14.76 -7.19 0.38
CA THR A 587 14.92 -8.28 1.35
C THR A 587 16.20 -9.09 1.10
N ILE A 588 16.65 -9.85 2.10
CA ILE A 588 17.82 -10.75 1.97
C ILE A 588 17.64 -11.74 0.80
N LYS A 589 16.39 -12.11 0.46
CA LYS A 589 16.09 -12.99 -0.67
C LYS A 589 16.60 -12.43 -2.00
N HIS A 590 16.61 -11.10 -2.15
CA HIS A 590 17.11 -10.44 -3.36
C HIS A 590 18.65 -10.54 -3.50
N VAL A 591 19.38 -10.83 -2.42
CA VAL A 591 20.83 -11.12 -2.51
C VAL A 591 21.07 -12.35 -3.38
N PHE A 592 20.21 -13.37 -3.32
CA PHE A 592 20.34 -14.57 -4.15
C PHE A 592 20.17 -14.27 -5.65
N LEU A 593 19.41 -13.23 -6.01
CA LEU A 593 19.29 -12.77 -7.39
C LEU A 593 20.60 -12.13 -7.89
N LEU A 594 21.40 -11.53 -7.00
CA LEU A 594 22.68 -10.93 -7.39
C LEU A 594 23.81 -11.97 -7.59
N ILE A 595 23.67 -13.17 -7.05
CA ILE A 595 24.73 -14.20 -7.05
C ILE A 595 25.15 -14.61 -8.48
N PRO A 596 24.25 -14.97 -9.40
CA PRO A 596 24.64 -15.43 -10.74
C PRO A 596 25.44 -14.38 -11.52
N MET A 597 25.02 -13.12 -11.46
CA MET A 597 25.74 -12.01 -12.07
C MET A 597 27.12 -11.81 -11.43
N THR A 598 27.19 -11.89 -10.10
CA THR A 598 28.44 -11.77 -9.36
C THR A 598 29.41 -12.89 -9.72
N ILE A 599 28.94 -14.14 -9.84
CA ILE A 599 29.77 -15.29 -10.23
C ILE A 599 30.35 -15.10 -11.63
N VAL A 600 29.54 -14.69 -12.62
CA VAL A 600 30.01 -14.49 -14.00
C VAL A 600 31.04 -13.35 -14.08
N ASN A 601 30.78 -12.23 -13.40
CA ASN A 601 31.70 -11.10 -13.38
C ASN A 601 32.99 -11.42 -12.60
N LEU A 602 32.88 -12.15 -11.48
CA LEU A 602 34.04 -12.60 -10.71
C LEU A 602 34.89 -13.60 -11.51
N ALA A 603 34.26 -14.53 -12.23
CA ALA A 603 34.97 -15.44 -13.13
C ALA A 603 35.70 -14.68 -14.24
N SER A 604 35.05 -13.66 -14.83
CA SER A 604 35.67 -12.76 -15.83
C SER A 604 36.89 -12.04 -15.23
N LEU A 605 36.78 -11.55 -13.99
CA LEU A 605 37.86 -10.88 -13.28
C LEU A 605 39.04 -11.83 -13.05
N VAL A 606 38.79 -13.03 -12.53
CA VAL A 606 39.83 -14.05 -12.28
C VAL A 606 40.56 -14.43 -13.57
N MET A 607 39.82 -14.63 -14.67
CA MET A 607 40.42 -14.91 -15.98
C MET A 607 41.28 -13.73 -16.46
N MET A 608 40.80 -12.50 -16.32
CA MET A 608 41.54 -11.31 -16.75
C MET A 608 42.80 -11.06 -15.90
N LEU A 609 42.72 -11.26 -14.59
CA LEU A 609 43.90 -11.19 -13.72
C LEU A 609 44.91 -12.28 -14.08
N SER A 610 44.43 -13.49 -14.39
CA SER A 610 45.30 -14.59 -14.84
C SER A 610 46.04 -14.25 -16.13
N VAL A 611 45.38 -13.59 -17.09
CA VAL A 611 46.02 -13.08 -18.33
C VAL A 611 47.16 -12.12 -17.99
N LEU A 612 46.93 -11.19 -17.07
CA LEU A 612 47.94 -10.20 -16.68
C LEU A 612 49.17 -10.85 -16.02
N PHE A 613 48.99 -11.94 -15.27
CA PHE A 613 50.10 -12.68 -14.65
C PHE A 613 50.82 -13.62 -15.62
N ILE A 614 50.10 -14.25 -16.56
CA ILE A 614 50.67 -15.21 -17.53
C ILE A 614 51.37 -14.49 -18.68
N SER A 615 50.90 -13.31 -19.07
CA SER A 615 51.41 -12.55 -20.22
C SER A 615 52.87 -12.13 -20.03
N LYS A 616 53.81 -12.93 -20.57
CA LYS A 616 55.26 -12.62 -20.63
C LYS A 616 55.64 -11.66 -21.76
N GLY A 617 54.67 -11.04 -22.42
CA GLY A 617 54.88 -10.07 -23.51
C GLY A 617 55.39 -10.67 -24.83
N THR A 618 55.45 -12.00 -24.94
CA THR A 618 55.97 -12.73 -26.12
C THR A 618 54.88 -13.10 -27.12
N THR A 619 53.61 -13.00 -26.73
CA THR A 619 52.48 -13.51 -27.51
C THR A 619 52.10 -12.53 -28.61
N ASP A 620 52.05 -13.04 -29.85
CA ASP A 620 51.62 -12.25 -31.00
C ASP A 620 50.17 -11.78 -30.80
N PRO A 621 49.88 -10.46 -30.83
CA PRO A 621 48.54 -9.94 -30.62
C PRO A 621 47.49 -10.47 -31.61
N ASP A 622 47.91 -10.94 -32.79
CA ASP A 622 47.01 -11.48 -33.82
C ASP A 622 46.86 -13.01 -33.75
N PHE A 623 47.50 -13.65 -32.75
CA PHE A 623 47.40 -15.10 -32.59
C PHE A 623 46.00 -15.51 -32.12
N ASP A 624 45.31 -16.28 -32.96
CA ASP A 624 43.98 -16.80 -32.69
C ASP A 624 43.94 -18.32 -32.95
N PRO A 625 43.92 -19.15 -31.90
CA PRO A 625 43.99 -20.61 -32.05
C PRO A 625 42.78 -21.24 -32.72
N THR A 626 41.75 -20.45 -33.03
CA THR A 626 40.58 -20.89 -33.79
C THR A 626 40.55 -20.38 -35.22
N ASP A 627 41.56 -19.60 -35.65
CA ASP A 627 41.69 -19.20 -37.04
C ASP A 627 42.01 -20.41 -37.92
N ALA A 628 41.21 -20.62 -38.96
CA ALA A 628 41.40 -21.68 -39.94
C ALA A 628 42.83 -21.68 -40.50
N ARG A 629 43.46 -20.51 -40.64
CA ARG A 629 44.85 -20.39 -41.11
C ARG A 629 45.85 -21.08 -40.18
N GLN A 630 45.62 -21.00 -38.87
CA GLN A 630 46.48 -21.64 -37.88
C GLN A 630 46.19 -23.13 -37.74
N LEU A 631 44.92 -23.52 -37.94
CA LEU A 631 44.48 -24.92 -37.87
C LEU A 631 45.03 -25.79 -39.00
N ILE A 632 45.45 -25.21 -40.14
CA ILE A 632 46.10 -25.95 -41.24
C ILE A 632 47.44 -26.57 -40.81
N TYR A 633 48.10 -26.02 -39.78
CA TYR A 633 49.39 -26.51 -39.28
C TYR A 633 49.27 -27.63 -38.21
N ALA A 634 48.10 -28.26 -38.09
CA ALA A 634 47.91 -29.40 -37.19
C ALA A 634 48.82 -30.57 -37.58
N LYS A 635 49.44 -31.23 -36.58
CA LYS A 635 50.25 -32.44 -36.81
C LYS A 635 49.55 -33.68 -36.24
N HIS A 636 49.89 -34.83 -36.82
CA HIS A 636 49.50 -36.13 -36.27
C HIS A 636 50.32 -36.40 -35.00
N GLY A 637 49.63 -36.56 -33.86
CA GLY A 637 50.22 -36.92 -32.57
C GLY A 637 50.59 -38.39 -32.50
N VAL A 638 51.64 -38.71 -31.74
CA VAL A 638 52.29 -40.04 -31.68
C VAL A 638 51.51 -41.07 -30.83
N ALA A 639 50.26 -40.81 -30.46
CA ALA A 639 49.47 -41.71 -29.62
C ALA A 639 48.91 -42.90 -30.43
N GLU A 640 49.70 -43.97 -30.57
CA GLU A 640 49.37 -45.18 -31.35
C GLU A 640 48.18 -46.01 -30.82
N THR A 641 47.61 -45.70 -29.65
CA THR A 641 46.64 -46.58 -28.97
C THR A 641 45.20 -46.05 -28.88
N SER A 642 44.87 -44.88 -29.42
CA SER A 642 43.47 -44.38 -29.49
C SER A 642 42.93 -44.56 -30.90
N ASP A 643 41.76 -45.20 -31.05
CA ASP A 643 41.07 -45.34 -32.34
C ASP A 643 40.33 -44.06 -32.78
N GLU A 644 40.24 -43.05 -31.92
CA GLU A 644 39.51 -41.82 -32.20
C GLU A 644 40.43 -40.74 -32.80
N TRP A 645 40.04 -40.19 -33.96
CA TRP A 645 40.83 -39.21 -34.71
C TRP A 645 41.15 -37.94 -33.90
N GLU A 646 40.27 -37.55 -32.97
CA GLU A 646 40.38 -36.34 -32.16
C GLU A 646 41.53 -36.39 -31.15
N ASP A 647 41.88 -37.59 -30.67
CA ASP A 647 43.01 -37.81 -29.78
C ASP A 647 44.33 -37.96 -30.55
N ARG A 648 44.27 -38.18 -31.88
CA ARG A 648 45.43 -38.28 -32.77
C ARG A 648 45.86 -36.95 -33.39
N VAL A 649 45.06 -35.89 -33.28
CA VAL A 649 45.38 -34.58 -33.88
C VAL A 649 45.81 -33.61 -32.79
N VAL A 650 47.02 -33.06 -32.93
CA VAL A 650 47.61 -32.12 -31.97
C VAL A 650 48.06 -30.85 -32.69
N TYR A 651 47.73 -29.69 -32.11
CA TYR A 651 48.13 -28.38 -32.64
C TYR A 651 49.36 -27.85 -31.90
N LEU A 652 50.36 -27.37 -32.66
CA LEU A 652 51.61 -26.78 -32.16
C LEU A 652 51.59 -25.26 -32.37
N PRO A 653 51.21 -24.46 -31.34
CA PRO A 653 50.94 -23.04 -31.50
C PRO A 653 52.19 -22.20 -31.85
N ARG A 654 53.40 -22.64 -31.45
CA ARG A 654 54.66 -21.91 -31.70
C ARG A 654 55.20 -22.04 -33.13
N GLU A 655 54.95 -23.15 -33.82
CA GLU A 655 55.39 -23.32 -35.21
C GLU A 655 54.53 -22.47 -36.17
N ALA A 656 53.23 -22.36 -35.88
CA ALA A 656 52.29 -21.54 -36.66
C ALA A 656 52.59 -20.03 -36.58
N SER A 657 52.98 -19.52 -35.40
CA SER A 657 53.37 -18.10 -35.24
C SER A 657 54.75 -17.76 -35.82
N GLY A 658 55.64 -18.75 -35.95
CA GLY A 658 56.99 -18.56 -36.46
C GLY A 658 57.06 -18.48 -37.99
N GLN A 659 56.19 -19.21 -38.70
CA GLN A 659 56.22 -19.27 -40.17
C GLN A 659 55.48 -18.11 -40.88
N THR A 660 54.49 -17.48 -40.24
CA THR A 660 53.80 -16.30 -40.81
C THR A 660 54.72 -15.10 -41.01
N ALA A 661 55.82 -15.00 -40.25
CA ALA A 661 56.81 -13.94 -40.39
C ALA A 661 57.78 -14.10 -41.59
N TYR A 662 57.85 -15.29 -42.21
CA TYR A 662 58.85 -15.58 -43.25
C TYR A 662 58.29 -15.75 -44.68
N HIS A 663 56.97 -15.60 -44.89
CA HIS A 663 56.34 -15.89 -46.18
C HIS A 663 55.65 -14.70 -46.88
N TRP A 664 56.11 -13.48 -46.63
CA TRP A 664 55.73 -12.31 -47.43
C TRP A 664 56.97 -11.50 -47.82
N THR A 665 57.64 -11.96 -48.89
CA THR A 665 58.45 -11.14 -49.80
C THR A 665 58.06 -11.50 -51.21
#